data_AF-A0A6I7XGC7-F1
#
_entry.id   AF-A0A6I7XGC7-F1
#
_cell.length_a   1.000
_cell.length_b   1.000
_cell.length_c   1.000
_cell.angle_alpha   90.00
_cell.angle_beta   90.00
_cell.angle_gamma   90.00
#
_symmetry.space_group_name_H-M   'P 1'
#
loop_
_entity.id
_entity.type
_entity.pdbx_description
1 polymer ?
#
loop_
_entity_poly.entity_id
_entity_poly.type
_entity_poly.pdbx_seq_one_letter_code
_entity_poly.pdbx_strand_id
1 'polypeptide(L)'
;MSNEERLLEYLKRATTDLREVRRRLADAERRLEEAGPSGHGAHHDDPVVVVGMGCRYPGGATSPEALWQLVADGVDAIGEFPADRGWDEGVYDPEPGKPGKTYAREGGFLYDAPDFDPVFFGISPNEALVTDPQQRLLLEVAWEAIERAGIDPTTLKGSPTGVFAGVMYHDYALGAEPGSTTAGSVVSGRVAYTLGLEGPAVSVDTACSSSLVALHLAAQALRAGECSLALAGGVTVMSTPDMFVYFSTQQGLASDGRSKSFSASADGVACSEGAGVLVLERLSDARRNGHPVLAVVRGSALNQDGASNGLTAPNGPAQQRVIRQALSDAGLTAAEVDAVEAHGTGTTLGDPIEAQALLETYGQDRPEGRPLWLGSIKSNMGHSQAAAGVAGIIKMVMALRHGVLPKSLYAETPSDQVDWTEGAVELLAEPRPWVPGGAVRRAGVSSFGISGTNAHVIVEEAPEETGETAVRAALPVVPWVVTAKSEQALSAQAARLREQALGEPETDAADIGLSLATTRTAFTHRAVVLGQTATDRTDALAALAAGNEHPAVVVGRARRAGKTAFLFTGQGAQRLGMGRELYEAFPVFAEAFDAVCAEVDAHLGASLRAVMWGEDAEALNATALTQPALFAFEVALFRLVEAWGVTPDVVVGHSIGELAAAHIAGVLSLADAARLVVARGRLMQALPAGGAMVAVQATEDEVLPLLTDGVGIAAVNGPQAVVVSGTEIAALAVGEHFAALGRKTSRLPVSHAFHSALMEPMLIDFRAVAEKVTYAEPRIPVVSTVTGAPSTDWQTPEYWVDQVRRPVRFADAVNAAEALGARTFVEVGPDAVLTALGAASVTDEDTALVPLLRRNRPEAESLAGAAGRLYAQGVRVDWRAYFAGSGARTVELPTYAFQRTRFWVEGSGSTGATVPHTAHDVPTVEESQRAAAGLRAELDGLGAAEAGRVLLALVRTHVAAVLGHASVGVVETDLAFRDMGFDSLAAVELRKRLTAASGCDLPATLIFDYPTPRAVVAFLAERLDSESGAGGGDPAAAVLAELDRIEDVLGGFPVTGADAETVGARADAITARLEAIVRRWRDAQGDPAPVGEGPDFETVTDEELFDVLDSEFGIS
;
A
#
# COMPACT_ATOMS: atom_id res chain seq x y z
N MET A 1 17.61 75.16 -30.84
CA MET A 1 16.27 74.55 -30.86
C MET A 1 15.40 75.27 -29.86
N SER A 2 14.23 75.74 -30.26
CA SER A 2 13.29 76.42 -29.38
C SER A 2 12.74 75.45 -28.33
N ASN A 3 12.25 75.95 -27.19
CA ASN A 3 11.61 75.10 -26.18
C ASN A 3 10.41 74.32 -26.76
N GLU A 4 9.73 74.85 -27.78
CA GLU A 4 8.68 74.15 -28.51
C GLU A 4 9.20 72.96 -29.32
N GLU A 5 10.36 73.07 -29.97
CA GLU A 5 10.96 71.95 -30.72
C GLU A 5 11.34 70.79 -29.79
N ARG A 6 11.89 71.08 -28.60
CA ARG A 6 12.18 70.05 -27.58
C ARG A 6 10.90 69.43 -27.01
N LEU A 7 9.86 70.23 -26.77
CA LEU A 7 8.58 69.72 -26.29
C LEU A 7 7.93 68.80 -27.33
N LEU A 8 7.98 69.17 -28.61
CA LEU A 8 7.45 68.37 -29.70
C LEU A 8 8.21 67.04 -29.86
N GLU A 9 9.52 67.05 -29.65
CA GLU A 9 10.36 65.85 -29.66
C GLU A 9 10.07 64.94 -28.45
N TYR A 10 9.90 65.51 -27.25
CA TYR A 10 9.47 64.75 -26.07
C TYR A 10 8.06 64.17 -26.23
N LEU A 11 7.12 64.92 -26.81
CA LEU A 11 5.76 64.44 -27.04
C LEU A 11 5.75 63.34 -28.11
N LYS A 12 6.57 63.44 -29.15
CA LYS A 12 6.77 62.37 -30.16
C LYS A 12 7.37 61.13 -29.52
N ARG A 13 8.35 61.28 -28.62
CA ARG A 13 8.98 60.15 -27.94
C ARG A 13 8.02 59.47 -26.97
N ALA A 14 7.32 60.24 -26.13
CA ALA A 14 6.31 59.72 -25.22
C ALA A 14 5.11 59.07 -25.93
N THR A 15 4.69 59.60 -27.09
CA THR A 15 3.60 58.97 -27.87
C THR A 15 4.05 57.72 -28.61
N THR A 16 5.32 57.66 -29.05
CA THR A 16 5.92 56.43 -29.57
C THR A 16 6.06 55.38 -28.47
N ASP A 17 6.58 55.75 -27.29
CA ASP A 17 6.72 54.85 -26.14
C ASP A 17 5.36 54.34 -25.67
N LEU A 18 4.32 55.19 -25.61
CA LEU A 18 2.96 54.77 -25.25
C LEU A 18 2.34 53.84 -26.30
N ARG A 19 2.59 54.09 -27.59
CA ARG A 19 2.14 53.18 -28.68
C ARG A 19 2.88 51.86 -28.65
N GLU A 20 4.16 51.87 -28.30
CA GLU A 20 4.96 50.67 -28.17
C GLU A 20 4.57 49.86 -26.93
N VAL A 21 4.29 50.50 -25.79
CA VAL A 21 3.76 49.86 -24.59
C VAL A 21 2.36 49.29 -24.86
N ARG A 22 1.46 50.05 -25.50
CA ARG A 22 0.12 49.53 -25.89
C ARG A 22 0.20 48.39 -26.90
N ARG A 23 1.15 48.44 -27.84
CA ARG A 23 1.37 47.34 -28.78
C ARG A 23 1.94 46.11 -28.06
N ARG A 24 2.90 46.29 -27.15
CA ARG A 24 3.44 45.19 -26.33
C ARG A 24 2.39 44.61 -25.39
N LEU A 25 1.51 45.42 -24.83
CA LEU A 25 0.38 44.97 -24.01
C LEU A 25 -0.63 44.21 -24.86
N ALA A 26 -1.04 44.75 -26.02
CA ALA A 26 -1.95 44.07 -26.93
C ALA A 26 -1.34 42.81 -27.58
N ASP A 27 -0.02 42.76 -27.77
CA ASP A 27 0.70 41.58 -28.22
C ASP A 27 0.90 40.56 -27.08
N ALA A 28 0.98 40.99 -25.83
CA ALA A 28 1.00 40.11 -24.66
C ALA A 28 -0.40 39.53 -24.39
N GLU A 29 -1.46 40.34 -24.51
CA GLU A 29 -2.86 39.94 -24.44
C GLU A 29 -3.21 39.00 -25.60
N ARG A 30 -2.81 39.33 -26.84
CA ARG A 30 -2.95 38.40 -27.98
C ARG A 30 -2.11 37.14 -27.81
N ARG A 31 -0.91 37.19 -27.23
CA ARG A 31 -0.15 35.96 -26.92
C ARG A 31 -0.80 35.12 -25.83
N LEU A 32 -1.51 35.74 -24.89
CA LEU A 32 -2.34 35.06 -23.88
C LEU A 32 -3.63 34.47 -24.48
N GLU A 33 -4.19 35.09 -25.52
CA GLU A 33 -5.39 34.62 -26.23
C GLU A 33 -5.08 33.61 -27.36
N GLU A 34 -3.96 33.76 -28.07
CA GLU A 34 -3.49 32.91 -29.18
C GLU A 34 -2.69 31.69 -28.68
N ALA A 35 -2.05 31.79 -27.50
CA ALA A 35 -1.66 30.61 -26.74
C ALA A 35 -2.93 30.05 -26.07
N GLY A 36 -3.72 29.27 -26.81
CA GLY A 36 -4.71 28.38 -26.21
C GLY A 36 -4.10 27.63 -25.02
N PRO A 37 -4.90 27.24 -24.01
CA PRO A 37 -4.50 27.10 -22.61
C PRO A 37 -3.17 26.38 -22.43
N SER A 38 -2.08 27.13 -22.45
CA SER A 38 -0.76 26.65 -22.10
C SER A 38 -0.68 26.71 -20.57
N GLY A 39 -1.17 25.64 -19.92
CA GLY A 39 -0.74 25.07 -18.63
C GLY A 39 -0.47 25.96 -17.40
N HIS A 40 -0.66 27.27 -17.42
CA HIS A 40 -0.38 28.17 -16.28
C HIS A 40 -1.58 29.05 -15.93
N GLY A 41 -2.52 29.26 -16.86
CA GLY A 41 -3.79 29.96 -16.59
C GLY A 41 -4.92 29.04 -16.10
N ALA A 42 -4.88 27.74 -16.43
CA ALA A 42 -5.90 26.77 -16.02
C ALA A 42 -5.81 26.38 -14.52
N HIS A 43 -4.64 26.53 -13.90
CA HIS A 43 -4.42 26.12 -12.51
C HIS A 43 -4.97 27.11 -11.47
N HIS A 44 -5.22 28.37 -11.84
CA HIS A 44 -5.71 29.36 -10.87
C HIS A 44 -7.21 29.24 -10.59
N ASP A 45 -7.96 28.59 -11.50
CA ASP A 45 -9.41 28.36 -11.39
C ASP A 45 -9.77 26.95 -10.88
N ASP A 46 -8.79 26.06 -10.65
CA ASP A 46 -9.02 24.71 -10.13
C ASP A 46 -8.95 24.72 -8.59
N PRO A 47 -10.08 24.57 -7.87
CA PRO A 47 -10.10 24.71 -6.42
C PRO A 47 -9.33 23.59 -5.71
N VAL A 48 -8.70 23.92 -4.58
CA VAL A 48 -8.15 22.90 -3.67
C VAL A 48 -9.28 22.35 -2.81
N VAL A 49 -9.37 21.02 -2.71
CA VAL A 49 -10.41 20.32 -1.97
C VAL A 49 -9.82 19.48 -0.85
N VAL A 50 -10.61 19.31 0.22
CA VAL A 50 -10.31 18.36 1.29
C VAL A 50 -10.94 17.01 0.90
N VAL A 51 -10.11 15.98 0.74
CA VAL A 51 -10.56 14.63 0.37
C VAL A 51 -10.51 13.62 1.52
N GLY A 52 -9.78 13.93 2.58
CA GLY A 52 -9.71 13.11 3.79
C GLY A 52 -9.28 13.93 5.00
N MET A 53 -9.64 13.48 6.20
CA MET A 53 -9.29 14.14 7.46
C MET A 53 -9.00 13.10 8.54
N GLY A 54 -8.01 13.35 9.40
CA GLY A 54 -7.75 12.57 10.60
C GLY A 54 -7.42 13.48 11.77
N CYS A 55 -7.71 13.06 13.01
CA CYS A 55 -7.34 13.85 14.19
C CYS A 55 -7.24 13.06 15.50
N ARG A 56 -6.59 13.71 16.48
CA ARG A 56 -6.57 13.37 17.91
C ARG A 56 -6.76 14.64 18.71
N TYR A 57 -7.79 14.70 19.54
CA TYR A 57 -8.07 15.84 20.43
C TYR A 57 -8.54 15.36 21.82
N PRO A 58 -8.49 16.23 22.84
CA PRO A 58 -8.97 15.91 24.18
C PRO A 58 -10.40 15.40 24.22
N GLY A 59 -10.77 14.73 25.32
CA GLY A 59 -12.10 14.12 25.48
C GLY A 59 -12.27 12.81 24.69
N GLY A 60 -11.18 12.18 24.27
CA GLY A 60 -11.20 10.92 23.51
C GLY A 60 -11.58 11.07 22.04
N ALA A 61 -11.48 12.29 21.49
CA ALA A 61 -11.79 12.58 20.10
C ALA A 61 -10.69 12.03 19.17
N THR A 62 -10.83 10.76 18.79
CA THR A 62 -9.86 10.02 17.95
C THR A 62 -10.21 10.00 16.46
N SER A 63 -11.25 10.70 16.03
CA SER A 63 -11.62 10.87 14.63
C SER A 63 -12.39 12.17 14.40
N PRO A 64 -12.55 12.64 13.14
CA PRO A 64 -13.41 13.78 12.84
C PRO A 64 -14.85 13.61 13.34
N GLU A 65 -15.40 12.39 13.30
CA GLU A 65 -16.74 12.04 13.78
C GLU A 65 -16.82 12.12 15.31
N ALA A 66 -15.80 11.61 16.01
CA ALA A 66 -15.73 11.71 17.47
C ALA A 66 -15.56 13.17 17.94
N LEU A 67 -14.76 13.96 17.22
CA LEU A 67 -14.65 15.41 17.47
C LEU A 67 -15.98 16.12 17.20
N TRP A 68 -16.67 15.75 16.11
CA TRP A 68 -17.99 16.29 15.80
C TRP A 68 -19.00 15.98 16.90
N GLN A 69 -19.05 14.74 17.39
CA GLN A 69 -19.95 14.36 18.48
C GLN A 69 -19.68 15.18 19.75
N LEU A 70 -18.40 15.35 20.11
CA LEU A 70 -17.96 16.16 21.25
C LEU A 70 -18.48 17.61 21.13
N VAL A 71 -18.31 18.27 19.98
CA VAL A 71 -18.74 19.66 19.80
C VAL A 71 -20.25 19.80 19.64
N ALA A 72 -20.91 18.85 18.97
CA ALA A 72 -22.36 18.87 18.75
C ALA A 72 -23.14 18.66 20.05
N ASP A 73 -22.65 17.77 20.93
CA ASP A 73 -23.24 17.53 22.25
C ASP A 73 -22.89 18.63 23.27
N GLY A 74 -21.99 19.55 22.91
CA GLY A 74 -21.55 20.63 23.79
C GLY A 74 -20.72 20.14 24.97
N VAL A 75 -19.86 19.15 24.76
CA VAL A 75 -18.97 18.59 25.78
C VAL A 75 -17.81 19.55 26.07
N ASP A 76 -17.48 19.72 27.36
CA ASP A 76 -16.27 20.34 27.89
C ASP A 76 -15.23 19.24 28.18
N ALA A 77 -14.13 19.25 27.44
CA ALA A 77 -13.06 18.25 27.45
C ALA A 77 -11.84 18.67 28.29
N ILE A 78 -11.95 19.72 29.08
CA ILE A 78 -10.92 20.15 30.02
C ILE A 78 -10.83 19.18 31.20
N GLY A 79 -9.61 18.74 31.52
CA GLY A 79 -9.33 17.80 32.60
C GLY A 79 -8.06 18.16 33.38
N GLU A 80 -7.75 17.36 34.40
CA GLU A 80 -6.55 17.52 35.23
C GLU A 80 -5.27 17.15 34.46
N PHE A 81 -4.12 17.62 34.96
CA PHE A 81 -2.80 17.24 34.42
C PHE A 81 -2.61 15.72 34.35
N PRO A 82 -1.94 15.22 33.30
CA PRO A 82 -1.64 13.80 33.16
C PRO A 82 -0.67 13.34 34.25
N ALA A 83 -1.06 12.32 35.01
CA ALA A 83 -0.28 11.77 36.12
C ALA A 83 0.91 10.89 35.67
N ASP A 84 1.01 10.60 34.38
CA ASP A 84 1.90 9.59 33.81
C ASP A 84 3.02 10.18 32.95
N ARG A 85 3.22 11.50 32.96
CA ARG A 85 4.30 12.18 32.20
C ARG A 85 5.50 12.57 33.04
N GLY A 86 5.50 12.26 34.34
CA GLY A 86 6.60 12.57 35.26
C GLY A 86 6.70 14.04 35.64
N TRP A 87 5.61 14.80 35.53
CA TRP A 87 5.56 16.21 35.94
C TRP A 87 5.65 16.33 37.47
N ASP A 88 6.39 17.33 37.96
CA ASP A 88 6.50 17.59 39.40
C ASP A 88 5.15 18.10 39.94
N GLU A 89 4.54 17.36 40.86
CA GLU A 89 3.31 17.78 41.56
C GLU A 89 3.48 19.13 42.28
N GLY A 90 4.72 19.48 42.66
CA GLY A 90 5.07 20.76 43.26
C GLY A 90 4.98 21.95 42.31
N VAL A 91 4.78 21.78 41.00
CA VAL A 91 4.72 22.89 40.03
C VAL A 91 3.49 23.79 40.23
N TYR A 92 2.41 23.28 40.83
CA TYR A 92 1.20 24.05 41.08
C TYR A 92 1.31 24.94 42.32
N ASP A 93 0.96 26.21 42.17
CA ASP A 93 0.74 27.15 43.28
C ASP A 93 -0.40 28.10 42.91
N PRO A 94 -1.50 28.16 43.70
CA PRO A 94 -2.66 28.99 43.39
C PRO A 94 -2.37 30.50 43.43
N GLU A 95 -1.23 30.94 43.97
CA GLU A 95 -0.81 32.34 43.96
C GLU A 95 -0.14 32.70 42.61
N PRO A 96 -0.76 33.59 41.80
CA PRO A 96 -0.20 33.96 40.50
C PRO A 96 1.14 34.68 40.61
N GLY A 97 2.01 34.51 39.60
CA GLY A 97 3.27 35.25 39.47
C GLY A 97 4.47 34.68 40.22
N LYS A 98 4.33 33.52 40.89
CA LYS A 98 5.48 32.81 41.49
C LYS A 98 6.40 32.21 40.42
N PRO A 99 7.73 32.47 40.46
CA PRO A 99 8.67 31.90 39.50
C PRO A 99 8.66 30.37 39.51
N GLY A 100 8.59 29.76 38.32
CA GLY A 100 8.61 28.30 38.17
C GLY A 100 7.33 27.59 38.63
N LYS A 101 6.24 28.32 38.90
CA LYS A 101 4.95 27.77 39.31
C LYS A 101 3.85 28.10 38.31
N THR A 102 2.81 27.28 38.30
CA THR A 102 1.55 27.53 37.58
C THR A 102 0.38 27.64 38.55
N TYR A 103 -0.51 28.62 38.30
CA TYR A 103 -1.76 28.75 39.07
C TYR A 103 -2.94 28.01 38.44
N ALA A 104 -2.78 27.48 37.23
CA ALA A 104 -3.75 26.60 36.58
C ALA A 104 -3.23 25.16 36.57
N ARG A 105 -4.13 24.20 36.84
CA ARG A 105 -3.85 22.75 36.88
C ARG A 105 -4.77 21.93 35.97
N GLU A 106 -5.61 22.61 35.20
CA GLU A 106 -6.56 22.02 34.26
C GLU A 106 -6.21 22.46 32.84
N GLY A 107 -6.45 21.59 31.87
CA GLY A 107 -6.19 21.81 30.44
C GLY A 107 -6.77 20.69 29.58
N GLY A 108 -6.64 20.81 28.27
CA GLY A 108 -7.04 19.74 27.34
C GLY A 108 -5.89 18.80 27.03
N PHE A 109 -5.96 17.54 27.43
CA PHE A 109 -4.84 16.59 27.26
C PHE A 109 -5.19 15.38 26.40
N LEU A 110 -4.19 14.89 25.69
CA LEU A 110 -4.15 13.56 25.08
C LEU A 110 -3.56 12.58 26.11
N TYR A 111 -4.41 11.93 26.91
CA TYR A 111 -3.96 10.99 27.94
C TYR A 111 -3.26 9.75 27.37
N ASP A 112 -3.55 9.42 26.11
CA ASP A 112 -2.94 8.33 25.34
C ASP A 112 -1.73 8.78 24.50
N ALA A 113 -1.24 10.02 24.64
CA ALA A 113 -0.05 10.50 23.92
C ALA A 113 1.20 9.60 24.04
N PRO A 114 1.42 8.86 25.14
CA PRO A 114 2.51 7.89 25.22
C PRO A 114 2.34 6.65 24.33
N ASP A 115 1.14 6.33 23.87
CA ASP A 115 0.81 5.08 23.20
C ASP A 115 1.09 5.17 21.69
N PHE A 116 1.78 4.17 21.13
CA PHE A 116 2.16 4.13 19.70
C PHE A 116 2.37 2.69 19.22
N ASP A 117 2.13 2.42 17.92
CA ASP A 117 2.45 1.15 17.26
C ASP A 117 3.73 1.28 16.41
N PRO A 118 4.93 1.09 17.00
CA PRO A 118 6.18 1.32 16.28
C PRO A 118 6.49 0.25 15.24
N VAL A 119 6.08 -1.00 15.47
CA VAL A 119 6.28 -2.12 14.55
C VAL A 119 5.53 -1.85 13.24
N PHE A 120 4.34 -1.25 13.33
CA PHE A 120 3.60 -0.86 12.14
C PHE A 120 4.39 0.12 11.25
N PHE A 121 5.10 1.08 11.83
CA PHE A 121 5.85 2.08 11.06
C PHE A 121 7.32 1.68 10.79
N GLY A 122 7.73 0.46 11.15
CA GLY A 122 9.12 0.01 11.00
C GLY A 122 10.09 0.76 11.92
N ILE A 123 9.60 1.23 13.06
CA ILE A 123 10.36 1.94 14.10
C ILE A 123 10.69 0.93 15.20
N SER A 124 11.94 0.90 15.67
CA SER A 124 12.31 0.00 16.77
C SER A 124 11.74 0.51 18.11
N PRO A 125 11.46 -0.36 19.10
CA PRO A 125 11.02 0.07 20.43
C PRO A 125 11.97 1.08 21.11
N ASN A 126 13.28 0.95 20.90
CA ASN A 126 14.28 1.88 21.44
C ASN A 126 14.21 3.25 20.76
N GLU A 127 14.03 3.29 19.44
CA GLU A 127 13.82 4.55 18.72
C GLU A 127 12.49 5.20 19.14
N ALA A 128 11.41 4.41 19.22
CA ALA A 128 10.09 4.88 19.62
C ALA A 128 10.09 5.51 21.01
N LEU A 129 10.87 4.97 21.95
CA LEU A 129 11.01 5.49 23.32
C LEU A 129 11.54 6.93 23.34
N VAL A 130 12.49 7.27 22.47
CA VAL A 130 13.10 8.61 22.41
C VAL A 130 12.52 9.49 21.28
N THR A 131 11.52 8.99 20.55
CA THR A 131 10.81 9.74 19.51
C THR A 131 9.78 10.66 20.14
N ASP A 132 9.84 11.95 19.77
CA ASP A 132 8.85 12.95 20.18
C ASP A 132 7.41 12.42 19.90
N PRO A 133 6.51 12.40 20.91
CA PRO A 133 5.10 12.03 20.75
C PRO A 133 4.41 12.73 19.58
N GLN A 134 4.82 13.97 19.25
CA GLN A 134 4.29 14.71 18.11
C GLN A 134 4.55 14.01 16.77
N GLN A 135 5.72 13.39 16.59
CA GLN A 135 6.05 12.62 15.39
C GLN A 135 5.22 11.34 15.30
N ARG A 136 5.07 10.64 16.43
CA ARG A 136 4.29 9.40 16.55
C ARG A 136 2.83 9.63 16.21
N LEU A 137 2.22 10.65 16.81
CA LEU A 137 0.83 11.02 16.54
C LEU A 137 0.63 11.48 15.11
N LEU A 138 1.53 12.30 14.56
CA LEU A 138 1.37 12.77 13.18
C LEU A 138 1.47 11.62 12.17
N LEU A 139 2.31 10.61 12.41
CA LEU A 139 2.38 9.40 11.57
C LEU A 139 1.06 8.63 11.55
N GLU A 140 0.47 8.36 12.72
CA GLU A 140 -0.81 7.65 12.81
C GLU A 140 -1.95 8.47 12.17
N VAL A 141 -2.04 9.77 12.49
CA VAL A 141 -3.09 10.64 11.98
C VAL A 141 -2.97 10.84 10.47
N ALA A 142 -1.76 10.95 9.93
CA ALA A 142 -1.53 11.01 8.49
C ALA A 142 -1.97 9.72 7.78
N TRP A 143 -1.59 8.54 8.32
CA TRP A 143 -2.03 7.25 7.78
C TRP A 143 -3.55 7.16 7.73
N GLU A 144 -4.21 7.50 8.84
CA GLU A 144 -5.66 7.47 8.97
C GLU A 144 -6.38 8.46 8.04
N ALA A 145 -5.82 9.66 7.85
CA ALA A 145 -6.39 10.65 6.95
C ALA A 145 -6.35 10.18 5.49
N ILE A 146 -5.28 9.49 5.08
CA ILE A 146 -5.14 8.88 3.74
C ILE A 146 -6.14 7.73 3.56
N GLU A 147 -6.28 6.84 4.53
CA GLU A 147 -7.28 5.75 4.46
C GLU A 147 -8.72 6.28 4.38
N ARG A 148 -9.02 7.38 5.08
CA ARG A 148 -10.32 8.07 4.99
C ARG A 148 -10.55 8.77 3.66
N ALA A 149 -9.49 9.15 2.95
CA ALA A 149 -9.59 9.63 1.57
C ALA A 149 -9.89 8.52 0.55
N GLY A 150 -10.02 7.26 0.98
CA GLY A 150 -10.22 6.12 0.09
C GLY A 150 -8.94 5.69 -0.66
N ILE A 151 -7.77 6.09 -0.17
CA ILE A 151 -6.48 5.83 -0.80
C ILE A 151 -5.76 4.72 -0.02
N ASP A 152 -5.24 3.71 -0.72
CA ASP A 152 -4.26 2.78 -0.16
C ASP A 152 -2.93 3.53 0.06
N PRO A 153 -2.48 3.77 1.30
CA PRO A 153 -1.29 4.58 1.56
C PRO A 153 -0.02 4.05 0.89
N THR A 154 0.08 2.74 0.62
CA THR A 154 1.26 2.15 -0.03
C THR A 154 1.37 2.49 -1.51
N THR A 155 0.27 2.89 -2.15
CA THR A 155 0.26 3.33 -3.55
C THR A 155 0.85 4.72 -3.74
N LEU A 156 1.00 5.50 -2.66
CA LEU A 156 1.61 6.83 -2.69
C LEU A 156 3.14 6.80 -2.67
N LYS A 157 3.76 5.63 -2.49
CA LYS A 157 5.21 5.49 -2.50
C LYS A 157 5.79 5.92 -3.86
N GLY A 158 6.74 6.85 -3.85
CA GLY A 158 7.35 7.47 -5.02
C GLY A 158 6.49 8.56 -5.66
N SER A 159 5.34 8.90 -5.09
CA SER A 159 4.49 9.98 -5.61
C SER A 159 4.97 11.35 -5.15
N PRO A 160 4.74 12.42 -5.93
CA PRO A 160 5.03 13.80 -5.53
C PRO A 160 3.95 14.31 -4.56
N THR A 161 3.77 13.62 -3.43
CA THR A 161 2.86 14.02 -2.35
C THR A 161 3.61 14.91 -1.35
N GLY A 162 3.12 16.11 -1.07
CA GLY A 162 3.71 17.03 -0.11
C GLY A 162 3.24 16.79 1.34
N VAL A 163 4.04 17.21 2.32
CA VAL A 163 3.75 17.16 3.76
C VAL A 163 4.03 18.52 4.38
N PHE A 164 3.01 19.18 4.90
CA PHE A 164 3.07 20.51 5.52
C PHE A 164 2.53 20.43 6.94
N ALA A 165 3.40 20.49 7.93
CA ALA A 165 3.05 20.28 9.33
C ALA A 165 3.33 21.52 10.17
N GLY A 166 2.30 22.05 10.82
CA GLY A 166 2.44 23.02 11.89
C GLY A 166 2.91 22.32 13.17
N VAL A 167 4.07 22.70 13.69
CA VAL A 167 4.65 22.08 14.90
C VAL A 167 5.21 23.17 15.79
N MET A 168 5.07 23.00 17.10
CA MET A 168 5.74 23.83 18.10
C MET A 168 6.22 22.95 19.26
N TYR A 169 7.17 23.48 20.02
CA TYR A 169 7.89 22.78 21.10
C TYR A 169 8.73 21.59 20.63
N HIS A 170 9.91 21.50 21.23
CA HIS A 170 10.88 20.43 21.01
C HIS A 170 11.50 20.05 22.37
N ASP A 171 10.64 19.81 23.35
CA ASP A 171 10.96 19.70 24.77
C ASP A 171 11.04 18.24 25.27
N TYR A 172 10.63 17.28 24.45
CA TYR A 172 10.72 15.85 24.77
C TYR A 172 12.17 15.32 24.74
N ALA A 173 12.55 14.53 25.74
CA ALA A 173 13.83 13.81 25.81
C ALA A 173 15.10 14.68 25.61
N LEU A 174 15.05 15.96 25.98
CA LEU A 174 16.19 16.88 25.93
C LEU A 174 17.36 16.35 26.78
N GLY A 175 18.41 15.83 26.13
CA GLY A 175 19.63 15.33 26.79
C GLY A 175 19.93 13.83 26.64
N ALA A 176 19.08 13.06 25.96
CA ALA A 176 19.47 11.75 25.44
C ALA A 176 20.43 11.95 24.23
N GLU A 177 21.61 11.29 24.21
CA GLU A 177 22.62 11.38 23.12
C GLU A 177 22.06 10.96 21.73
N PRO A 178 22.61 11.48 20.60
CA PRO A 178 21.80 12.22 19.63
C PRO A 178 21.62 11.60 18.23
N GLY A 179 20.51 11.96 17.56
CA GLY A 179 20.36 11.93 16.10
C GLY A 179 18.91 11.88 15.60
N SER A 180 18.31 13.05 15.28
CA SER A 180 17.01 13.23 14.58
C SER A 180 15.69 13.19 15.37
N THR A 181 15.63 12.67 16.60
CA THR A 181 14.31 12.40 17.23
C THR A 181 13.57 13.61 17.82
N THR A 182 14.23 14.77 17.95
CA THR A 182 13.65 16.01 18.54
C THR A 182 13.66 17.21 17.59
N ALA A 183 14.21 17.07 16.37
CA ALA A 183 14.27 18.19 15.43
C ALA A 183 12.90 18.41 14.78
N GLY A 184 12.38 19.64 14.83
CA GLY A 184 11.07 19.99 14.25
C GLY A 184 10.93 19.64 12.78
N SER A 185 12.02 19.70 11.99
CA SER A 185 12.02 19.30 10.58
C SER A 185 11.75 17.81 10.36
N VAL A 186 12.08 16.96 11.33
CA VAL A 186 11.89 15.49 11.22
C VAL A 186 10.43 15.12 11.37
N VAL A 187 9.57 15.98 11.94
CA VAL A 187 8.13 15.72 12.06
C VAL A 187 7.47 15.52 10.70
N SER A 188 7.66 16.45 9.75
CA SER A 188 7.18 16.29 8.37
C SER A 188 8.04 15.29 7.58
N GLY A 189 9.37 15.34 7.74
CA GLY A 189 10.30 14.45 7.04
C GLY A 189 10.08 12.96 7.34
N ARG A 190 9.69 12.60 8.57
CA ARG A 190 9.42 11.20 8.96
C ARG A 190 8.13 10.68 8.33
N VAL A 191 7.08 11.50 8.22
CA VAL A 191 5.86 11.13 7.48
C VAL A 191 6.22 10.85 6.02
N ALA A 192 6.97 11.75 5.38
CA ALA A 192 7.43 11.56 4.00
C ALA A 192 8.30 10.31 3.85
N TYR A 193 9.27 10.10 4.74
CA TYR A 193 10.16 8.93 4.72
C TYR A 193 9.39 7.60 4.88
N THR A 194 8.51 7.51 5.88
CA THR A 194 7.81 6.27 6.21
C THR A 194 6.80 5.87 5.14
N LEU A 195 6.12 6.85 4.54
CA LEU A 195 5.16 6.62 3.45
C LEU A 195 5.83 6.62 2.06
N GLY A 196 7.11 7.02 1.97
CA GLY A 196 7.86 7.12 0.73
C GLY A 196 7.39 8.24 -0.20
N LEU A 197 7.03 9.40 0.34
CA LEU A 197 6.53 10.55 -0.41
C LEU A 197 7.68 11.44 -0.88
N GLU A 198 7.59 11.97 -2.10
CA GLU A 198 8.68 12.72 -2.76
C GLU A 198 8.33 14.20 -3.04
N GLY A 199 7.19 14.69 -2.55
CA GLY A 199 6.85 16.12 -2.61
C GLY A 199 7.51 16.94 -1.49
N PRO A 200 7.24 18.26 -1.42
CA PRO A 200 7.81 19.12 -0.39
C PRO A 200 7.42 18.65 1.02
N ALA A 201 8.40 18.45 1.92
CA ALA A 201 8.18 18.12 3.32
C ALA A 201 8.67 19.27 4.21
N VAL A 202 7.73 20.01 4.81
CA VAL A 202 7.98 21.26 5.53
C VAL A 202 7.31 21.25 6.89
N SER A 203 8.09 21.53 7.93
CA SER A 203 7.58 21.86 9.26
C SER A 203 7.58 23.38 9.45
N VAL A 204 6.48 23.93 9.95
CA VAL A 204 6.27 25.38 10.11
C VAL A 204 5.95 25.71 11.56
N ASP A 205 6.61 26.74 12.09
CA ASP A 205 6.29 27.34 13.38
C ASP A 205 5.95 28.83 13.22
N THR A 206 4.65 29.13 13.25
CA THR A 206 4.11 30.48 13.40
C THR A 206 3.24 30.55 14.65
N ALA A 207 3.62 29.80 15.70
CA ALA A 207 2.86 29.62 16.92
C ALA A 207 1.43 29.11 16.65
N CYS A 208 0.41 29.78 17.19
CA CYS A 208 -0.99 29.32 17.12
C CYS A 208 -1.54 29.22 15.68
N SER A 209 -0.95 29.93 14.72
CA SER A 209 -1.37 29.92 13.31
C SER A 209 -0.70 28.84 12.46
N SER A 210 0.23 28.05 13.02
CA SER A 210 1.09 27.11 12.27
C SER A 210 0.31 26.17 11.34
N SER A 211 -0.78 25.55 11.79
CA SER A 211 -1.56 24.64 10.93
C SER A 211 -2.30 25.33 9.78
N LEU A 212 -2.76 26.57 9.95
CA LEU A 212 -3.37 27.31 8.83
C LEU A 212 -2.32 27.85 7.86
N VAL A 213 -1.13 28.19 8.34
CA VAL A 213 0.01 28.52 7.47
C VAL A 213 0.42 27.29 6.67
N ALA A 214 0.52 26.12 7.30
CA ALA A 214 0.78 24.86 6.61
C ALA A 214 -0.28 24.53 5.55
N LEU A 215 -1.57 24.72 5.86
CA LEU A 215 -2.67 24.60 4.91
C LEU A 215 -2.55 25.56 3.72
N HIS A 216 -2.23 26.83 3.98
CA HIS A 216 -2.01 27.83 2.92
C HIS A 216 -0.86 27.41 2.00
N LEU A 217 0.29 27.01 2.55
CA LEU A 217 1.45 26.58 1.76
C LEU A 217 1.14 25.32 0.93
N ALA A 218 0.42 24.35 1.52
CA ALA A 218 -0.01 23.14 0.80
C ALA A 218 -0.93 23.47 -0.37
N ALA A 219 -1.90 24.37 -0.18
CA ALA A 219 -2.79 24.82 -1.24
C ALA A 219 -2.02 25.54 -2.36
N GLN A 220 -1.02 26.36 -2.02
CA GLN A 220 -0.15 27.01 -3.02
C GLN A 220 0.70 25.99 -3.79
N ALA A 221 1.30 25.01 -3.12
CA ALA A 221 2.09 23.95 -3.76
C ALA A 221 1.25 23.11 -4.74
N LEU A 222 0.01 22.79 -4.37
CA LEU A 222 -0.96 22.13 -5.26
C LEU A 222 -1.31 23.01 -6.47
N ARG A 223 -1.61 24.29 -6.27
CA ARG A 223 -1.91 25.22 -7.38
C ARG A 223 -0.71 25.41 -8.31
N ALA A 224 0.52 25.40 -7.76
CA ALA A 224 1.76 25.52 -8.52
C ALA A 224 2.18 24.22 -9.22
N GLY A 225 1.55 23.09 -8.91
CA GLY A 225 1.92 21.78 -9.47
C GLY A 225 3.19 21.19 -8.86
N GLU A 226 3.68 21.69 -7.73
CA GLU A 226 4.83 21.14 -7.00
C GLU A 226 4.51 19.78 -6.36
N CYS A 227 3.23 19.53 -6.10
CA CYS A 227 2.72 18.24 -5.68
C CYS A 227 1.36 17.92 -6.35
N SER A 228 1.01 16.63 -6.38
CA SER A 228 -0.30 16.15 -6.86
C SER A 228 -1.30 15.95 -5.72
N LEU A 229 -0.79 15.70 -4.51
CA LEU A 229 -1.55 15.49 -3.28
C LEU A 229 -0.76 16.17 -2.14
N ALA A 230 -1.43 16.67 -1.12
CA ALA A 230 -0.74 17.26 0.04
C ALA A 230 -1.38 16.84 1.36
N LEU A 231 -0.55 16.52 2.34
CA LEU A 231 -0.93 16.35 3.73
C LEU A 231 -0.67 17.68 4.44
N ALA A 232 -1.71 18.32 4.97
CA ALA A 232 -1.59 19.60 5.67
C ALA A 232 -2.22 19.55 7.05
N GLY A 233 -1.52 20.00 8.07
CA GLY A 233 -2.02 19.84 9.43
C GLY A 233 -1.18 20.51 10.50
N GLY A 234 -1.39 20.09 11.74
CA GLY A 234 -0.53 20.47 12.85
C GLY A 234 -0.68 19.53 14.03
N VAL A 235 0.34 19.54 14.89
CA VAL A 235 0.42 18.68 16.07
C VAL A 235 1.01 19.45 17.25
N THR A 236 0.53 19.14 18.44
CA THR A 236 1.05 19.65 19.70
C THR A 236 0.82 18.64 20.81
N VAL A 237 1.91 18.27 21.50
CA VAL A 237 1.91 17.53 22.76
C VAL A 237 2.83 18.26 23.73
N MET A 238 2.33 18.57 24.91
CA MET A 238 3.07 19.19 26.00
C MET A 238 3.83 18.10 26.77
N SER A 239 5.13 17.97 26.51
CA SER A 239 5.95 16.97 27.23
C SER A 239 6.31 17.44 28.64
N THR A 240 6.42 18.76 28.85
CA THR A 240 6.67 19.40 30.15
C THR A 240 5.55 20.38 30.53
N PRO A 241 5.42 20.78 31.81
CA PRO A 241 4.46 21.79 32.23
C PRO A 241 4.93 23.23 31.93
N ASP A 242 6.02 23.43 31.18
CA ASP A 242 6.68 24.75 31.04
C ASP A 242 5.77 25.80 30.40
N MET A 243 4.86 25.41 29.51
CA MET A 243 3.88 26.33 28.92
C MET A 243 2.89 26.88 29.95
N PHE A 244 2.47 26.06 30.91
CA PHE A 244 1.63 26.50 32.01
C PHE A 244 2.38 27.46 32.94
N VAL A 245 3.66 27.17 33.22
CA VAL A 245 4.53 28.07 33.99
C VAL A 245 4.73 29.40 33.25
N TYR A 246 5.06 29.36 31.96
CA TYR A 246 5.29 30.53 31.12
C TYR A 246 4.07 31.46 31.10
N PHE A 247 2.89 30.96 30.75
CA PHE A 247 1.68 31.80 30.73
C PHE A 247 1.22 32.22 32.12
N SER A 248 1.52 31.44 33.16
CA SER A 248 1.25 31.86 34.54
C SER A 248 2.06 33.09 34.96
N THR A 249 3.32 33.23 34.49
CA THR A 249 4.11 34.44 34.75
C THR A 249 3.51 35.70 34.11
N GLN A 250 2.77 35.53 33.02
CA GLN A 250 2.10 36.61 32.29
C GLN A 250 0.66 36.83 32.74
N GLN A 251 0.16 36.03 33.68
CA GLN A 251 -1.26 35.99 34.06
C GLN A 251 -2.19 35.78 32.85
N GLY A 252 -1.72 34.98 31.88
CA GLY A 252 -2.43 34.74 30.61
C GLY A 252 -3.39 33.55 30.64
N LEU A 253 -3.32 32.68 31.65
CA LEU A 253 -4.16 31.49 31.75
C LEU A 253 -5.50 31.79 32.42
N ALA A 254 -6.56 31.15 31.93
CA ALA A 254 -7.82 31.07 32.64
C ALA A 254 -7.63 30.27 33.94
N SER A 255 -8.14 30.80 35.05
CA SER A 255 -7.94 30.21 36.38
C SER A 255 -8.62 28.84 36.54
N ASP A 256 -9.72 28.63 35.80
CA ASP A 256 -10.49 27.39 35.73
C ASP A 256 -10.14 26.53 34.51
N GLY A 257 -9.06 26.86 33.78
CA GLY A 257 -8.60 26.11 32.62
C GLY A 257 -9.58 26.10 31.45
N ARG A 258 -10.54 27.03 31.34
CA ARG A 258 -11.56 27.07 30.26
C ARG A 258 -11.43 28.30 29.39
N SER A 259 -11.40 28.12 28.07
CA SER A 259 -11.39 29.24 27.11
C SER A 259 -12.82 29.76 26.92
N LYS A 260 -13.18 30.83 27.65
CA LYS A 260 -14.52 31.44 27.64
C LYS A 260 -14.66 32.48 26.52
N SER A 261 -14.46 32.05 25.27
CA SER A 261 -14.36 32.90 24.09
C SER A 261 -15.54 33.86 23.93
N PHE A 262 -15.26 35.16 23.86
CA PHE A 262 -16.20 36.28 23.71
C PHE A 262 -17.23 36.42 24.84
N SER A 263 -17.04 35.72 25.96
CA SER A 263 -17.89 35.81 27.14
C SER A 263 -17.53 37.01 28.01
N ALA A 264 -18.48 37.51 28.78
CA ALA A 264 -18.20 38.48 29.86
C ALA A 264 -17.28 37.92 30.95
N SER A 265 -17.15 36.59 31.05
CA SER A 265 -16.29 35.90 32.01
C SER A 265 -14.93 35.47 31.46
N ALA A 266 -14.54 35.97 30.28
CA ALA A 266 -13.25 35.71 29.65
C ALA A 266 -12.07 36.23 30.50
N ASP A 267 -11.28 35.31 31.06
CA ASP A 267 -10.17 35.59 31.98
C ASP A 267 -8.80 35.07 31.51
N GLY A 268 -8.71 34.41 30.36
CA GLY A 268 -7.46 33.90 29.83
C GLY A 268 -7.61 32.67 28.91
N VAL A 269 -6.47 32.14 28.48
CA VAL A 269 -6.40 30.96 27.62
C VAL A 269 -6.40 29.67 28.44
N ALA A 270 -7.02 28.61 27.91
CA ALA A 270 -6.81 27.25 28.38
C ALA A 270 -5.81 26.54 27.47
N CYS A 271 -4.69 26.05 28.01
CA CYS A 271 -3.75 25.26 27.21
C CYS A 271 -4.33 23.88 26.89
N SER A 272 -4.07 23.41 25.66
CA SER A 272 -4.55 22.13 25.19
C SER A 272 -3.62 21.52 24.15
N GLU A 273 -3.80 20.23 23.89
CA GLU A 273 -3.04 19.40 22.97
C GLU A 273 -3.90 19.00 21.77
N GLY A 274 -3.27 18.47 20.72
CA GLY A 274 -4.01 17.89 19.62
C GLY A 274 -3.17 17.62 18.39
N ALA A 275 -3.74 16.87 17.46
CA ALA A 275 -3.21 16.63 16.14
C ALA A 275 -4.35 16.61 15.12
N GLY A 276 -4.13 17.21 13.96
CA GLY A 276 -5.05 17.13 12.83
C GLY A 276 -4.30 17.14 11.51
N VAL A 277 -4.74 16.31 10.56
CA VAL A 277 -4.21 16.25 9.19
C VAL A 277 -5.37 16.25 8.21
N LEU A 278 -5.25 17.06 7.17
CA LEU A 278 -6.12 17.13 6.00
C LEU A 278 -5.37 16.54 4.81
N VAL A 279 -6.04 15.72 4.01
CA VAL A 279 -5.57 15.31 2.69
C VAL A 279 -6.18 16.27 1.67
N LEU A 280 -5.32 16.94 0.92
CA LEU A 280 -5.70 17.97 -0.04
C LEU A 280 -5.32 17.55 -1.45
N GLU A 281 -6.19 17.88 -2.39
CA GLU A 281 -5.98 17.63 -3.81
C GLU A 281 -6.59 18.79 -4.61
N ARG A 282 -6.28 18.90 -5.89
CA ARG A 282 -7.06 19.77 -6.79
C ARG A 282 -8.39 19.08 -7.11
N LEU A 283 -9.47 19.84 -7.26
CA LEU A 283 -10.80 19.28 -7.54
C LEU A 283 -10.81 18.45 -8.84
N SER A 284 -10.09 18.89 -9.87
CA SER A 284 -9.96 18.13 -11.12
C SER A 284 -9.29 16.75 -10.92
N ASP A 285 -8.30 16.68 -10.03
CA ASP A 285 -7.59 15.44 -9.72
C ASP A 285 -8.43 14.52 -8.84
N ALA A 286 -9.10 15.06 -7.81
CA ALA A 286 -10.03 14.30 -6.96
C ALA A 286 -11.13 13.64 -7.81
N ARG A 287 -11.72 14.37 -8.77
CA ARG A 287 -12.70 13.82 -9.71
C ARG A 287 -12.12 12.76 -10.64
N ARG A 288 -10.91 12.97 -11.15
CA ARG A 288 -10.23 11.99 -12.02
C ARG A 288 -9.94 10.70 -11.27
N ASN A 289 -9.53 10.81 -10.02
CA ASN A 289 -9.14 9.69 -9.18
C ASN A 289 -10.36 9.04 -8.46
N GLY A 290 -11.53 9.68 -8.50
CA GLY A 290 -12.73 9.23 -7.82
C GLY A 290 -12.65 9.38 -6.30
N HIS A 291 -11.85 10.32 -5.80
CA HIS A 291 -11.73 10.62 -4.37
C HIS A 291 -12.92 11.46 -3.90
N PRO A 292 -13.43 11.23 -2.67
CA PRO A 292 -14.54 12.00 -2.14
C PRO A 292 -14.14 13.46 -1.92
N VAL A 293 -15.06 14.40 -2.15
CA VAL A 293 -14.85 15.82 -1.85
C VAL A 293 -15.63 16.17 -0.59
N LEU A 294 -14.93 16.43 0.52
CA LEU A 294 -15.56 16.75 1.81
C LEU A 294 -15.89 18.24 1.93
N ALA A 295 -15.03 19.11 1.40
CA ALA A 295 -15.19 20.56 1.35
C ALA A 295 -14.19 21.18 0.37
N VAL A 296 -14.39 22.45 0.03
CA VAL A 296 -13.48 23.24 -0.81
C VAL A 296 -12.75 24.28 0.02
N VAL A 297 -11.43 24.38 -0.13
CA VAL A 297 -10.61 25.49 0.39
C VAL A 297 -10.65 26.61 -0.66
N ARG A 298 -11.59 27.54 -0.50
CA ARG A 298 -11.89 28.55 -1.52
C ARG A 298 -10.86 29.66 -1.61
N GLY A 299 -10.35 30.09 -0.47
CA GLY A 299 -9.28 31.08 -0.43
C GLY A 299 -8.61 31.15 0.92
N SER A 300 -7.40 31.67 0.95
CA SER A 300 -6.63 31.82 2.18
C SER A 300 -5.67 32.99 2.08
N ALA A 301 -5.37 33.61 3.22
CA ALA A 301 -4.38 34.68 3.29
C ALA A 301 -3.59 34.63 4.60
N LEU A 302 -2.34 35.10 4.51
CA LEU A 302 -1.41 35.26 5.62
C LEU A 302 -0.93 36.70 5.70
N ASN A 303 -0.79 37.25 6.90
CA ASN A 303 -0.11 38.54 7.11
C ASN A 303 0.58 38.64 8.48
N GLN A 304 1.09 39.83 8.82
CA GLN A 304 1.75 40.08 10.10
C GLN A 304 1.25 41.38 10.76
N ASP A 305 1.16 41.39 12.08
CA ASP A 305 0.67 42.51 12.91
C ASP A 305 1.55 43.77 12.82
N GLY A 306 2.82 43.60 12.48
CA GLY A 306 3.83 44.63 12.35
C GLY A 306 4.27 45.16 13.71
N ALA A 307 4.51 46.48 13.75
CA ALA A 307 4.80 47.20 14.99
C ALA A 307 3.50 47.44 15.77
N SER A 308 2.99 46.41 16.45
CA SER A 308 1.84 46.51 17.36
C SER A 308 2.26 47.04 18.75
N ASN A 309 1.32 47.07 19.70
CA ASN A 309 1.55 47.58 21.07
C ASN A 309 2.48 46.69 21.94
N GLY A 310 2.97 45.59 21.38
CA GLY A 310 3.91 44.66 21.99
C GLY A 310 4.03 43.42 21.12
N LEU A 311 5.16 42.70 21.17
CA LEU A 311 5.40 41.55 20.28
C LEU A 311 4.26 40.52 20.31
N THR A 312 3.64 40.33 21.47
CA THR A 312 2.56 39.37 21.72
C THR A 312 1.16 40.00 21.72
N ALA A 313 1.05 41.31 21.50
CA ALA A 313 -0.23 42.01 21.50
C ALA A 313 -0.86 41.95 20.09
N PRO A 314 -2.12 41.48 19.97
CA PRO A 314 -2.79 41.35 18.68
C PRO A 314 -3.10 42.71 18.04
N ASN A 315 -3.25 42.74 16.70
CA ASN A 315 -3.57 43.96 15.96
C ASN A 315 -4.87 43.84 15.14
N GLY A 316 -5.95 44.49 15.61
CA GLY A 316 -7.26 44.50 14.93
C GLY A 316 -7.20 44.90 13.44
N PRO A 317 -6.52 46.00 13.06
CA PRO A 317 -6.36 46.36 11.65
C PRO A 317 -5.66 45.29 10.80
N ALA A 318 -4.71 44.52 11.35
CA ALA A 318 -4.07 43.42 10.65
C ALA A 318 -5.02 42.23 10.46
N GLN A 319 -5.82 41.91 11.48
CA GLN A 319 -6.85 40.87 11.38
C GLN A 319 -7.90 41.22 10.31
N GLN A 320 -8.36 42.48 10.25
CA GLN A 320 -9.24 42.91 9.17
C GLN A 320 -8.60 42.79 7.78
N ARG A 321 -7.31 43.12 7.65
CA ARG A 321 -6.58 43.01 6.38
C ARG A 321 -6.48 41.56 5.92
N VAL A 322 -6.16 40.61 6.80
CA VAL A 322 -6.04 39.20 6.41
C VAL A 322 -7.39 38.62 6.00
N ILE A 323 -8.48 39.01 6.68
CA ILE A 323 -9.85 38.62 6.31
C ILE A 323 -10.18 39.13 4.90
N ARG A 324 -9.97 40.43 4.63
CA ARG A 324 -10.24 41.02 3.31
C ARG A 324 -9.37 40.40 2.21
N GLN A 325 -8.12 40.05 2.51
CA GLN A 325 -7.23 39.37 1.57
C GLN A 325 -7.70 37.95 1.25
N ALA A 326 -8.13 37.17 2.24
CA ALA A 326 -8.67 35.83 2.02
C ALA A 326 -9.98 35.86 1.21
N LEU A 327 -10.86 36.83 1.48
CA LEU A 327 -12.06 37.08 0.67
C LEU A 327 -11.71 37.43 -0.78
N SER A 328 -10.69 38.27 -0.98
CA SER A 328 -10.20 38.62 -2.31
C SER A 328 -9.59 37.43 -3.04
N ASP A 329 -8.81 36.59 -2.38
CA ASP A 329 -8.25 35.35 -2.95
C ASP A 329 -9.35 34.36 -3.34
N ALA A 330 -10.43 34.29 -2.55
CA ALA A 330 -11.59 33.44 -2.84
C ALA A 330 -12.52 34.01 -3.94
N GLY A 331 -12.37 35.29 -4.31
CA GLY A 331 -13.28 36.00 -5.20
C GLY A 331 -14.67 36.24 -4.58
N LEU A 332 -14.75 36.41 -3.26
CA LEU A 332 -16.00 36.50 -2.49
C LEU A 332 -16.19 37.86 -1.82
N THR A 333 -17.44 38.21 -1.55
CA THR A 333 -17.81 39.31 -0.66
C THR A 333 -18.00 38.84 0.78
N ALA A 334 -17.87 39.75 1.74
CA ALA A 334 -18.03 39.41 3.15
C ALA A 334 -19.44 38.86 3.47
N ALA A 335 -20.49 39.32 2.79
CA ALA A 335 -21.87 38.86 3.00
C ALA A 335 -22.15 37.41 2.54
N GLU A 336 -21.21 36.81 1.80
CA GLU A 336 -21.31 35.43 1.31
C GLU A 336 -20.78 34.37 2.30
N VAL A 337 -20.19 34.79 3.42
CA VAL A 337 -19.69 33.90 4.47
C VAL A 337 -20.67 33.89 5.64
N ASP A 338 -21.22 32.71 5.95
CA ASP A 338 -22.30 32.57 6.94
C ASP A 338 -21.78 32.53 8.38
N ALA A 339 -20.61 31.92 8.60
CA ALA A 339 -20.05 31.71 9.93
C ALA A 339 -18.54 31.94 9.98
N VAL A 340 -18.02 32.28 11.17
CA VAL A 340 -16.58 32.28 11.45
C VAL A 340 -16.29 31.41 12.68
N GLU A 341 -15.41 30.44 12.47
CA GLU A 341 -14.66 29.75 13.51
C GLU A 341 -13.45 30.61 13.86
N ALA A 342 -13.56 31.31 14.99
CA ALA A 342 -12.60 32.33 15.38
C ALA A 342 -11.32 31.76 15.98
N HIS A 343 -10.31 32.62 16.10
CA HIS A 343 -9.18 32.34 16.97
C HIS A 343 -9.65 32.25 18.44
N GLY A 344 -10.48 33.18 18.90
CA GLY A 344 -11.33 33.12 20.10
C GLY A 344 -10.71 32.40 21.27
N THR A 345 -9.68 32.98 21.90
CA THR A 345 -8.90 32.32 22.96
C THR A 345 -9.47 32.49 24.35
N GLY A 346 -10.50 33.32 24.55
CA GLY A 346 -11.02 33.62 25.89
C GLY A 346 -10.19 34.66 26.63
N THR A 347 -9.33 35.40 25.93
CA THR A 347 -8.44 36.39 26.54
C THR A 347 -9.11 37.75 26.62
N THR A 348 -8.94 38.45 27.75
CA THR A 348 -9.59 39.75 27.99
C THR A 348 -9.18 40.82 26.96
N LEU A 349 -7.96 40.75 26.41
CA LEU A 349 -7.50 41.69 25.37
C LEU A 349 -7.79 41.20 23.95
N GLY A 350 -7.62 39.90 23.68
CA GLY A 350 -7.69 39.35 22.33
C GLY A 350 -9.11 39.26 21.79
N ASP A 351 -10.05 38.80 22.62
CA ASP A 351 -11.44 38.57 22.20
C ASP A 351 -12.12 39.87 21.71
N PRO A 352 -11.99 41.04 22.39
CA PRO A 352 -12.57 42.27 21.87
C PRO A 352 -11.95 42.75 20.56
N ILE A 353 -10.62 42.59 20.40
CA ILE A 353 -9.90 42.98 19.18
C ILE A 353 -10.37 42.15 17.99
N GLU A 354 -10.54 40.84 18.18
CA GLU A 354 -11.03 39.94 17.13
C GLU A 354 -12.50 40.20 16.81
N ALA A 355 -13.37 40.35 17.81
CA ALA A 355 -14.78 40.65 17.59
C ALA A 355 -14.97 41.97 16.83
N GLN A 356 -14.20 43.01 17.18
CA GLN A 356 -14.22 44.28 16.45
C GLN A 356 -13.73 44.13 15.00
N ALA A 357 -12.67 43.36 14.76
CA ALA A 357 -12.20 43.10 13.41
C ALA A 357 -13.25 42.38 12.54
N LEU A 358 -14.02 41.46 13.13
CA LEU A 358 -15.13 40.78 12.46
C LEU A 358 -16.32 41.72 12.23
N LEU A 359 -16.68 42.57 13.20
CA LEU A 359 -17.73 43.58 13.05
C LEU A 359 -17.40 44.56 11.92
N GLU A 360 -16.15 45.03 11.82
CA GLU A 360 -15.66 45.96 10.78
C GLU A 360 -15.41 45.31 9.40
N THR A 361 -15.59 43.99 9.30
CA THR A 361 -15.46 43.25 8.03
C THR A 361 -16.76 42.51 7.72
N TYR A 362 -16.93 41.33 8.28
CA TYR A 362 -18.10 40.49 8.08
C TYR A 362 -19.40 41.10 8.62
N GLY A 363 -19.36 41.87 9.70
CA GLY A 363 -20.55 42.49 10.29
C GLY A 363 -21.21 43.59 9.45
N GLN A 364 -20.55 44.04 8.38
CA GLN A 364 -21.03 45.11 7.50
C GLN A 364 -21.82 44.56 6.29
N ASP A 365 -22.74 45.36 5.76
CA ASP A 365 -23.51 45.09 4.54
C ASP A 365 -24.23 43.73 4.52
N ARG A 366 -24.66 43.26 5.70
CA ARG A 366 -25.37 41.98 5.89
C ARG A 366 -26.86 42.11 5.54
N PRO A 367 -27.45 41.12 4.84
CA PRO A 367 -28.90 41.07 4.66
C PRO A 367 -29.65 41.00 5.98
N GLU A 368 -30.82 41.63 6.04
CA GLU A 368 -31.68 41.60 7.24
C GLU A 368 -31.99 40.16 7.66
N GLY A 369 -31.82 39.84 8.94
CA GLY A 369 -32.04 38.50 9.49
C GLY A 369 -30.97 37.45 9.17
N ARG A 370 -29.83 37.84 8.56
CA ARG A 370 -28.68 36.96 8.29
C ARG A 370 -27.38 37.52 8.88
N PRO A 371 -27.22 37.53 10.22
CA PRO A 371 -25.96 37.91 10.84
C PRO A 371 -24.85 36.92 10.49
N LEU A 372 -23.59 37.30 10.70
CA LEU A 372 -22.49 36.36 10.79
C LEU A 372 -22.61 35.56 12.09
N TRP A 373 -22.57 34.23 12.00
CA TRP A 373 -22.47 33.37 13.18
C TRP A 373 -21.02 33.24 13.65
N LEU A 374 -20.79 33.42 14.95
CA LEU A 374 -19.45 33.40 15.55
C LEU A 374 -19.35 32.34 16.64
N GLY A 375 -18.29 31.53 16.60
CA GLY A 375 -17.98 30.57 17.65
C GLY A 375 -16.50 30.18 17.69
N SER A 376 -16.12 29.39 18.70
CA SER A 376 -14.76 28.85 18.84
C SER A 376 -14.79 27.45 19.45
N ILE A 377 -14.11 26.51 18.80
CA ILE A 377 -13.88 25.14 19.27
C ILE A 377 -13.07 25.10 20.56
N LYS A 378 -12.32 26.16 20.87
CA LYS A 378 -11.51 26.26 22.09
C LYS A 378 -12.39 26.28 23.33
N SER A 379 -13.65 26.70 23.20
CA SER A 379 -14.61 26.62 24.30
C SER A 379 -14.91 25.17 24.73
N ASN A 380 -14.77 24.19 23.84
CA ASN A 380 -14.96 22.78 24.13
C ASN A 380 -13.71 22.09 24.68
N MET A 381 -12.52 22.39 24.14
CA MET A 381 -11.32 21.58 24.42
C MET A 381 -10.06 22.40 24.74
N GLY A 382 -10.18 23.71 24.90
CA GLY A 382 -9.06 24.62 25.06
C GLY A 382 -8.28 24.87 23.76
N HIS A 383 -7.17 25.59 23.89
CA HIS A 383 -6.32 26.00 22.77
C HIS A 383 -5.28 24.93 22.44
N SER A 384 -5.56 24.10 21.43
CA SER A 384 -4.65 23.05 20.90
C SER A 384 -3.46 23.57 20.09
N GLN A 385 -3.01 24.79 20.41
CA GLN A 385 -1.71 25.33 19.98
C GLN A 385 -1.46 25.21 18.45
N ALA A 386 -0.44 24.48 17.98
CA ALA A 386 -0.13 24.43 16.54
C ALA A 386 -1.21 23.69 15.75
N ALA A 387 -1.96 22.80 16.40
CA ALA A 387 -3.10 22.09 15.83
C ALA A 387 -4.43 22.89 15.89
N ALA A 388 -4.45 24.08 16.48
CA ALA A 388 -5.70 24.82 16.72
C ALA A 388 -6.44 25.22 15.43
N GLY A 389 -5.71 25.64 14.40
CA GLY A 389 -6.27 26.04 13.12
C GLY A 389 -6.98 24.88 12.40
N VAL A 390 -6.29 23.75 12.27
CA VAL A 390 -6.84 22.55 11.64
C VAL A 390 -8.01 21.96 12.43
N ALA A 391 -8.04 22.08 13.77
CA ALA A 391 -9.21 21.72 14.58
C ALA A 391 -10.46 22.50 14.15
N GLY A 392 -10.30 23.81 13.93
CA GLY A 392 -11.36 24.69 13.44
C GLY A 392 -11.84 24.32 12.03
N ILE A 393 -10.91 23.97 11.12
CA ILE A 393 -11.25 23.48 9.78
C ILE A 393 -12.09 22.20 9.88
N ILE A 394 -11.64 21.20 10.65
CA ILE A 394 -12.36 19.92 10.79
C ILE A 394 -13.77 20.16 11.33
N LYS A 395 -13.94 20.99 12.37
CA LYS A 395 -15.27 21.36 12.90
C LYS A 395 -16.17 21.97 11.83
N MET A 396 -15.65 22.91 11.03
CA MET A 396 -16.44 23.56 9.99
C MET A 396 -16.78 22.63 8.82
N VAL A 397 -15.88 21.74 8.42
CA VAL A 397 -16.19 20.70 7.42
C VAL A 397 -17.28 19.77 7.94
N MET A 398 -17.21 19.33 9.21
CA MET A 398 -18.27 18.50 9.81
C MET A 398 -19.60 19.26 9.95
N ALA A 399 -19.58 20.54 10.32
CA ALA A 399 -20.76 21.39 10.35
C ALA A 399 -21.45 21.50 8.97
N LEU A 400 -20.68 21.62 7.89
CA LEU A 400 -21.18 21.61 6.51
C LEU A 400 -21.85 20.27 6.16
N ARG A 401 -21.19 19.14 6.49
CA ARG A 401 -21.70 17.79 6.23
C ARG A 401 -22.99 17.47 7.00
N HIS A 402 -23.06 17.86 8.26
CA HIS A 402 -24.24 17.62 9.12
C HIS A 402 -25.31 18.70 8.99
N GLY A 403 -25.03 19.82 8.32
CA GLY A 403 -25.99 20.90 8.12
C GLY A 403 -26.39 21.60 9.42
N VAL A 404 -25.46 21.72 10.37
CA VAL A 404 -25.67 22.35 11.69
C VAL A 404 -24.43 23.13 12.10
N LEU A 405 -24.61 24.36 12.58
CA LEU A 405 -23.58 25.09 13.32
C LEU A 405 -23.71 24.76 14.81
N PRO A 406 -22.71 24.10 15.43
CA PRO A 406 -22.76 23.75 16.85
C PRO A 406 -22.60 25.00 17.72
N LYS A 407 -23.13 24.96 18.95
CA LYS A 407 -22.96 26.05 19.91
C LYS A 407 -21.49 26.20 20.34
N SER A 408 -21.10 27.43 20.69
CA SER A 408 -19.87 27.73 21.42
C SER A 408 -20.20 27.76 22.92
N LEU A 409 -19.42 27.07 23.75
CA LEU A 409 -19.65 27.07 25.20
C LEU A 409 -19.36 28.46 25.79
N TYR A 410 -20.06 28.82 26.87
CA TYR A 410 -19.93 30.08 27.62
C TYR A 410 -20.36 31.35 26.87
N ALA A 411 -21.01 31.21 25.71
CA ALA A 411 -21.43 32.29 24.85
C ALA A 411 -22.79 32.93 25.22
N GLU A 412 -23.43 32.49 26.31
CA GLU A 412 -24.77 32.96 26.71
C GLU A 412 -24.77 34.42 27.16
N THR A 413 -23.65 34.89 27.74
CA THR A 413 -23.46 36.28 28.15
C THR A 413 -22.26 36.88 27.39
N PRO A 414 -22.51 37.61 26.29
CA PRO A 414 -21.45 38.24 25.50
C PRO A 414 -20.64 39.26 26.31
N SER A 415 -19.37 39.45 25.94
CA SER A 415 -18.47 40.43 26.55
C SER A 415 -19.02 41.86 26.47
N ASP A 416 -18.92 42.61 27.57
CA ASP A 416 -19.27 44.04 27.65
C ASP A 416 -18.17 44.96 27.11
N GLN A 417 -17.01 44.40 26.76
CA GLN A 417 -15.90 45.12 26.13
C GLN A 417 -16.04 45.24 24.61
N VAL A 418 -17.11 44.66 24.03
CA VAL A 418 -17.42 44.69 22.60
C VAL A 418 -18.76 45.40 22.39
N ASP A 419 -18.80 46.37 21.47
CA ASP A 419 -20.07 46.94 21.02
C ASP A 419 -20.67 46.08 19.90
N TRP A 420 -21.42 45.06 20.30
CA TRP A 420 -22.12 44.15 19.39
C TRP A 420 -23.18 44.83 18.51
N THR A 421 -23.50 46.11 18.76
CA THR A 421 -24.50 46.85 17.96
C THR A 421 -23.91 47.51 16.71
N GLU A 422 -22.57 47.56 16.57
CA GLU A 422 -21.88 48.18 15.42
C GLU A 422 -21.96 47.36 14.12
N GLY A 423 -22.39 46.10 14.18
CA GLY A 423 -22.48 45.22 13.01
C GLY A 423 -23.31 43.97 13.29
N ALA A 424 -23.70 43.26 12.23
CA ALA A 424 -24.54 42.07 12.33
C ALA A 424 -23.70 40.81 12.56
N VAL A 425 -23.16 40.64 13.78
CA VAL A 425 -22.44 39.45 14.24
C VAL A 425 -23.13 38.90 15.48
N GLU A 426 -23.43 37.60 15.52
CA GLU A 426 -24.07 36.93 16.65
C GLU A 426 -23.27 35.72 17.11
N LEU A 427 -23.09 35.58 18.43
CA LEU A 427 -22.48 34.39 19.02
C LEU A 427 -23.41 33.18 18.91
N LEU A 428 -22.83 32.01 18.61
CA LEU A 428 -23.52 30.72 18.58
C LEU A 428 -23.80 30.21 20.01
N ALA A 429 -24.66 30.90 20.75
CA ALA A 429 -25.07 30.46 22.10
C ALA A 429 -25.91 29.16 22.08
N GLU A 430 -26.60 28.90 20.97
CA GLU A 430 -27.40 27.69 20.74
C GLU A 430 -27.08 27.11 19.36
N PRO A 431 -27.25 25.79 19.14
CA PRO A 431 -27.05 25.19 17.83
C PRO A 431 -28.01 25.78 16.78
N ARG A 432 -27.53 25.97 15.54
CA ARG A 432 -28.31 26.54 14.44
C ARG A 432 -28.36 25.59 13.25
N PRO A 433 -29.53 25.35 12.63
CA PRO A 433 -29.61 24.68 11.34
C PRO A 433 -28.82 25.46 10.28
N TRP A 434 -28.03 24.75 9.49
CA TRP A 434 -27.23 25.28 8.39
C TRP A 434 -27.41 24.39 7.15
N VAL A 435 -28.67 24.25 6.75
CA VAL A 435 -29.11 23.37 5.65
C VAL A 435 -28.95 24.05 4.28
N PRO A 436 -28.73 23.29 3.19
CA PRO A 436 -28.70 23.84 1.83
C PRO A 436 -29.99 24.60 1.49
N GLY A 437 -29.85 25.83 0.99
CA GLY A 437 -30.98 26.76 0.80
C GLY A 437 -30.92 27.59 -0.48
N GLY A 438 -30.15 27.15 -1.48
CA GLY A 438 -29.95 27.84 -2.76
C GLY A 438 -28.73 28.79 -2.79
N ALA A 439 -28.25 29.25 -1.64
CA ALA A 439 -26.96 29.91 -1.49
C ALA A 439 -25.90 28.91 -0.99
N VAL A 440 -24.69 29.04 -1.50
CA VAL A 440 -23.56 28.16 -1.15
C VAL A 440 -23.10 28.44 0.28
N ARG A 441 -23.04 27.41 1.12
CA ARG A 441 -22.66 27.51 2.53
C ARG A 441 -21.15 27.67 2.69
N ARG A 442 -20.73 28.69 3.45
CA ARG A 442 -19.31 29.05 3.63
C ARG A 442 -18.99 29.48 5.05
N ALA A 443 -17.80 29.12 5.52
CA ALA A 443 -17.27 29.57 6.80
C ALA A 443 -15.83 30.09 6.68
N GLY A 444 -15.51 31.14 7.43
CA GLY A 444 -14.13 31.57 7.67
C GLY A 444 -13.53 30.86 8.89
N VAL A 445 -12.23 30.58 8.86
CA VAL A 445 -11.47 30.03 9.99
C VAL A 445 -10.26 30.90 10.24
N SER A 446 -10.15 31.45 11.45
CA SER A 446 -9.07 32.36 11.85
C SER A 446 -8.11 31.70 12.82
N SER A 447 -6.81 31.96 12.65
CA SER A 447 -5.83 31.71 13.70
C SER A 447 -4.74 32.77 13.73
N PHE A 448 -4.47 33.32 14.90
CA PHE A 448 -3.55 34.44 15.10
C PHE A 448 -2.41 34.00 16.03
N GLY A 449 -1.19 33.96 15.50
CA GLY A 449 -0.02 33.51 16.24
C GLY A 449 0.44 34.57 17.24
N ILE A 450 0.94 34.13 18.41
CA ILE A 450 1.50 35.04 19.42
C ILE A 450 2.73 35.82 18.92
N SER A 451 3.36 35.41 17.83
CA SER A 451 4.42 36.15 17.11
C SER A 451 3.88 37.22 16.16
N GLY A 452 2.57 37.42 16.11
CA GLY A 452 1.86 38.37 15.25
C GLY A 452 1.58 37.88 13.84
N THR A 453 1.81 36.60 13.51
CA THR A 453 1.49 36.04 12.18
C THR A 453 0.03 35.58 12.14
N ASN A 454 -0.78 36.19 11.28
CA ASN A 454 -2.21 35.90 11.16
C ASN A 454 -2.49 35.04 9.93
N ALA A 455 -3.44 34.11 10.07
CA ALA A 455 -3.96 33.30 8.99
C ALA A 455 -5.50 33.34 8.99
N HIS A 456 -6.10 33.47 7.80
CA HIS A 456 -7.54 33.33 7.60
C HIS A 456 -7.80 32.47 6.37
N VAL A 457 -8.68 31.47 6.51
CA VAL A 457 -9.03 30.50 5.46
C VAL A 457 -10.54 30.46 5.29
N ILE A 458 -11.02 30.41 4.05
CA ILE A 458 -12.44 30.27 3.73
C ILE A 458 -12.70 28.85 3.22
N VAL A 459 -13.57 28.13 3.92
CA VAL A 459 -14.07 26.81 3.53
C VAL A 459 -15.48 26.90 2.99
N GLU A 460 -15.79 26.07 2.01
CA GLU A 460 -17.06 26.02 1.30
C GLU A 460 -17.58 24.58 1.21
N GLU A 461 -18.89 24.41 1.18
CA GLU A 461 -19.50 23.10 0.96
C GLU A 461 -19.01 22.43 -0.33
N ALA A 462 -18.93 21.09 -0.30
CA ALA A 462 -18.59 20.32 -1.48
C ALA A 462 -19.64 20.54 -2.60
N PRO A 463 -19.21 20.60 -3.88
CA PRO A 463 -20.15 20.67 -4.99
C PRO A 463 -21.04 19.42 -5.01
N GLU A 464 -22.32 19.57 -5.35
CA GLU A 464 -23.23 18.43 -5.49
C GLU A 464 -22.67 17.43 -6.51
N GLU A 465 -22.49 16.18 -6.08
CA GLU A 465 -22.18 15.09 -7.00
C GLU A 465 -23.44 14.71 -7.77
N THR A 466 -23.51 15.12 -9.04
CA THR A 466 -24.53 14.63 -9.97
C THR A 466 -24.19 13.20 -10.40
N GLY A 467 -24.28 12.24 -9.47
CA GLY A 467 -24.11 10.84 -9.77
C GLY A 467 -25.40 10.27 -10.34
N GLU A 468 -25.39 9.84 -11.61
CA GLU A 468 -26.46 8.99 -12.13
C GLU A 468 -26.58 7.74 -11.25
N THR A 469 -27.81 7.37 -10.88
CA THR A 469 -28.06 6.13 -10.13
C THR A 469 -27.74 4.96 -11.05
N ALA A 470 -26.52 4.42 -10.92
CA ALA A 470 -26.10 3.26 -11.69
C ALA A 470 -27.03 2.08 -11.36
N VAL A 471 -27.44 1.34 -12.39
CA VAL A 471 -28.23 0.11 -12.20
C VAL A 471 -27.36 -0.87 -11.41
N ARG A 472 -27.79 -1.21 -10.20
CA ARG A 472 -27.10 -2.17 -9.35
C ARG A 472 -27.30 -3.57 -9.91
N ALA A 473 -26.21 -4.29 -10.15
CA ALA A 473 -26.23 -5.70 -10.49
C ALA A 473 -25.77 -6.51 -9.28
N ALA A 474 -26.57 -7.52 -8.88
CA ALA A 474 -26.27 -8.33 -7.73
C ALA A 474 -25.10 -9.29 -8.04
N LEU A 475 -24.02 -9.20 -7.29
CA LEU A 475 -22.98 -10.22 -7.28
C LEU A 475 -23.47 -11.45 -6.50
N PRO A 476 -23.19 -12.68 -6.97
CA PRO A 476 -23.63 -13.89 -6.29
C PRO A 476 -22.99 -14.06 -4.90
N VAL A 477 -21.75 -13.59 -4.74
CA VAL A 477 -20.99 -13.59 -3.48
C VAL A 477 -20.22 -12.28 -3.40
N VAL A 478 -20.19 -11.67 -2.22
CA VAL A 478 -19.47 -10.41 -1.98
C VAL A 478 -18.33 -10.67 -1.00
N PRO A 479 -17.08 -10.72 -1.48
CA PRO A 479 -15.92 -10.94 -0.61
C PRO A 479 -15.60 -9.67 0.18
N TRP A 480 -15.51 -9.79 1.51
CA TRP A 480 -14.97 -8.75 2.38
C TRP A 480 -13.55 -9.11 2.79
N VAL A 481 -12.56 -8.46 2.17
CA VAL A 481 -11.14 -8.69 2.46
C VAL A 481 -10.71 -7.85 3.67
N VAL A 482 -10.03 -8.47 4.62
CA VAL A 482 -9.50 -7.80 5.81
C VAL A 482 -8.04 -8.17 5.91
N THR A 483 -7.15 -7.18 6.09
CA THR A 483 -5.73 -7.46 6.24
C THR A 483 -5.11 -6.66 7.37
N ALA A 484 -4.03 -7.18 7.94
CA ALA A 484 -3.23 -6.46 8.93
C ALA A 484 -1.78 -6.95 8.98
N LYS A 485 -0.92 -6.22 9.71
CA LYS A 485 0.50 -6.60 9.90
C LYS A 485 0.71 -7.71 10.92
N SER A 486 -0.29 -8.02 11.75
CA SER A 486 -0.24 -9.09 12.75
C SER A 486 -1.60 -9.76 12.92
N GLU A 487 -1.64 -10.95 13.51
CA GLU A 487 -2.89 -11.65 13.83
C GLU A 487 -3.77 -10.82 14.79
N GLN A 488 -3.17 -10.20 15.81
CA GLN A 488 -3.87 -9.36 16.77
C GLN A 488 -4.52 -8.15 16.08
N ALA A 489 -3.80 -7.51 15.16
CA ALA A 489 -4.32 -6.40 14.38
C ALA A 489 -5.44 -6.84 13.42
N LEU A 490 -5.34 -8.05 12.86
CA LEU A 490 -6.38 -8.63 11.99
C LEU A 490 -7.68 -8.84 12.78
N SER A 491 -7.58 -9.40 13.99
CA SER A 491 -8.71 -9.57 14.90
C SER A 491 -9.32 -8.23 15.30
N ALA A 492 -8.50 -7.24 15.65
CA ALA A 492 -8.96 -5.90 16.00
C ALA A 492 -9.63 -5.18 14.81
N GLN A 493 -9.09 -5.34 13.60
CA GLN A 493 -9.70 -4.78 12.39
C GLN A 493 -11.05 -5.44 12.08
N ALA A 494 -11.17 -6.76 12.27
CA ALA A 494 -12.44 -7.47 12.13
C ALA A 494 -13.49 -6.97 13.15
N ALA A 495 -13.08 -6.68 14.38
CA ALA A 495 -13.96 -6.11 15.40
C ALA A 495 -14.49 -4.72 15.01
N ARG A 496 -13.63 -3.83 14.52
CA ARG A 496 -14.02 -2.49 14.03
C ARG A 496 -14.97 -2.56 12.84
N LEU A 497 -14.67 -3.44 11.87
CA LEU A 497 -15.53 -3.63 10.70
C LEU A 497 -16.92 -4.18 11.09
N ARG A 498 -16.97 -5.08 12.07
CA ARG A 498 -18.23 -5.59 12.62
C ARG A 498 -19.05 -4.48 13.27
N GLU A 499 -18.42 -3.60 14.05
CA GLU A 499 -19.09 -2.48 14.70
C GLU A 499 -19.72 -1.54 13.66
N GLN A 500 -18.99 -1.17 12.61
CA GLN A 500 -19.56 -0.36 11.53
C GLN A 500 -20.72 -1.08 10.82
N ALA A 501 -20.56 -2.37 10.47
CA ALA A 501 -21.59 -3.13 9.79
C ALA A 501 -22.89 -3.27 10.62
N LEU A 502 -22.80 -3.21 11.95
CA LEU A 502 -23.95 -3.20 12.85
C LEU A 502 -24.55 -1.80 13.03
N GLY A 503 -23.73 -0.75 12.97
CA GLY A 503 -24.15 0.66 13.11
C GLY A 503 -24.81 1.23 11.85
N GLU A 504 -24.42 0.75 10.66
CA GLU A 504 -24.89 1.25 9.36
C GLU A 504 -25.51 0.12 8.49
N PRO A 505 -26.67 -0.43 8.88
CA PRO A 505 -27.26 -1.58 8.17
C PRO A 505 -27.75 -1.25 6.75
N GLU A 506 -27.86 0.04 6.40
CA GLU A 506 -28.29 0.50 5.07
C GLU A 506 -27.15 0.54 4.05
N THR A 507 -25.89 0.46 4.47
CA THR A 507 -24.73 0.48 3.57
C THR A 507 -24.65 -0.83 2.78
N ASP A 508 -24.58 -0.74 1.46
CA ASP A 508 -24.58 -1.91 0.58
C ASP A 508 -23.32 -2.77 0.80
N ALA A 509 -23.51 -4.09 0.88
CA ALA A 509 -22.40 -5.01 1.13
C ALA A 509 -21.35 -4.98 0.02
N ALA A 510 -21.74 -4.74 -1.23
CA ALA A 510 -20.82 -4.62 -2.36
C ALA A 510 -19.99 -3.34 -2.27
N ASP A 511 -20.56 -2.25 -1.73
CA ASP A 511 -19.83 -0.99 -1.50
C ASP A 511 -18.75 -1.21 -0.42
N ILE A 512 -19.07 -1.90 0.67
CA ILE A 512 -18.08 -2.29 1.70
C ILE A 512 -17.00 -3.22 1.12
N GLY A 513 -17.40 -4.25 0.36
CA GLY A 513 -16.48 -5.22 -0.25
C GLY A 513 -15.51 -4.57 -1.24
N LEU A 514 -16.01 -3.70 -2.12
CA LEU A 514 -15.20 -2.92 -3.06
C LEU A 514 -14.22 -2.02 -2.30
N SER A 515 -14.70 -1.31 -1.28
CA SER A 515 -13.90 -0.37 -0.50
C SER A 515 -12.75 -1.09 0.21
N LEU A 516 -13.05 -2.20 0.89
CA LEU A 516 -12.04 -3.02 1.57
C LEU A 516 -10.95 -3.51 0.61
N ALA A 517 -11.33 -3.85 -0.61
CA ALA A 517 -10.42 -4.44 -1.58
C ALA A 517 -9.57 -3.43 -2.37
N THR A 518 -9.96 -2.15 -2.39
CA THR A 518 -9.39 -1.17 -3.32
C THR A 518 -8.88 0.11 -2.67
N THR A 519 -9.22 0.34 -1.40
CA THR A 519 -8.87 1.55 -0.64
C THR A 519 -8.02 1.26 0.61
N ARG A 520 -7.63 -0.01 0.82
CA ARG A 520 -6.86 -0.46 2.00
C ARG A 520 -5.64 -1.24 1.55
N THR A 521 -4.54 -1.06 2.27
CA THR A 521 -3.29 -1.79 2.05
C THR A 521 -3.50 -3.30 2.20
N ALA A 522 -2.95 -4.09 1.29
CA ALA A 522 -2.98 -5.55 1.37
C ALA A 522 -1.77 -6.11 2.16
N PHE A 523 -1.86 -6.11 3.50
CA PHE A 523 -0.82 -6.62 4.40
C PHE A 523 -0.68 -8.15 4.36
N THR A 524 0.25 -8.69 5.16
CA THR A 524 0.62 -10.11 5.16
C THR A 524 -0.39 -11.01 5.85
N HIS A 525 -0.99 -10.60 6.98
CA HIS A 525 -2.07 -11.37 7.61
C HIS A 525 -3.39 -11.01 6.93
N ARG A 526 -4.04 -11.98 6.29
CA ARG A 526 -5.20 -11.76 5.44
C ARG A 526 -6.35 -12.66 5.85
N ALA A 527 -7.55 -12.11 5.81
CA ALA A 527 -8.79 -12.85 5.89
C ALA A 527 -9.75 -12.42 4.78
N VAL A 528 -10.61 -13.33 4.33
CA VAL A 528 -11.69 -13.07 3.39
C VAL A 528 -12.97 -13.63 3.96
N VAL A 529 -13.92 -12.75 4.24
CA VAL A 529 -15.27 -13.09 4.74
C VAL A 529 -16.22 -13.22 3.54
N LEU A 530 -16.90 -14.36 3.44
CA LEU A 530 -17.75 -14.76 2.31
C LEU A 530 -19.22 -14.97 2.74
N GLY A 531 -19.64 -14.37 3.86
CA GLY A 531 -21.01 -14.48 4.36
C GLY A 531 -22.01 -13.94 3.35
N GLN A 532 -23.08 -14.70 3.06
CA GLN A 532 -24.08 -14.34 2.06
C GLN A 532 -25.10 -13.32 2.59
N THR A 533 -25.51 -13.49 3.86
CA THR A 533 -26.40 -12.53 4.52
C THR A 533 -25.63 -11.54 5.40
N ALA A 534 -26.28 -10.44 5.79
CA ALA A 534 -25.71 -9.48 6.74
C ALA A 534 -25.35 -10.16 8.08
N THR A 535 -26.25 -11.02 8.59
CA THR A 535 -26.02 -11.79 9.82
C THR A 535 -24.82 -12.73 9.69
N ASP A 536 -24.73 -13.50 8.59
CA ASP A 536 -23.59 -14.41 8.36
C ASP A 536 -22.27 -13.66 8.33
N ARG A 537 -22.23 -12.46 7.71
CA ARG A 537 -21.03 -11.61 7.67
C ARG A 537 -20.67 -11.10 9.06
N THR A 538 -21.63 -10.62 9.84
CA THR A 538 -21.36 -10.13 11.20
C THR A 538 -20.93 -11.24 12.16
N ASP A 539 -21.47 -12.45 12.00
CA ASP A 539 -21.08 -13.62 12.79
C ASP A 539 -19.69 -14.12 12.39
N ALA A 540 -19.38 -14.14 11.08
CA ALA A 540 -18.07 -14.45 10.56
C ALA A 540 -17.00 -13.46 11.05
N LEU A 541 -17.29 -12.15 11.04
CA LEU A 541 -16.41 -11.12 11.61
C LEU A 541 -16.25 -11.27 13.12
N ALA A 542 -17.31 -11.66 13.84
CA ALA A 542 -17.22 -11.94 15.27
C ALA A 542 -16.29 -13.12 15.57
N ALA A 543 -16.40 -14.20 14.79
CA ALA A 543 -15.50 -15.34 14.91
C ALA A 543 -14.05 -14.95 14.60
N LEU A 544 -13.81 -14.20 13.52
CA LEU A 544 -12.48 -13.69 13.16
C LEU A 544 -11.90 -12.79 14.26
N ALA A 545 -12.70 -11.86 14.81
CA ALA A 545 -12.30 -11.00 15.90
C ALA A 545 -11.93 -11.77 17.18
N ALA A 546 -12.58 -12.91 17.42
CA ALA A 546 -12.28 -13.80 18.53
C ALA A 546 -11.14 -14.79 18.25
N GLY A 547 -10.56 -14.80 17.05
CA GLY A 547 -9.56 -15.78 16.63
C GLY A 547 -10.10 -17.21 16.44
N ASN A 548 -11.41 -17.35 16.23
CA ASN A 548 -12.08 -18.64 16.03
C ASN A 548 -12.27 -18.96 14.55
N GLU A 549 -12.26 -20.24 14.20
CA GLU A 549 -12.59 -20.70 12.85
C GLU A 549 -14.07 -20.47 12.52
N HIS A 550 -14.36 -20.13 11.26
CA HIS A 550 -15.72 -19.99 10.75
C HIS A 550 -15.77 -20.45 9.28
N PRO A 551 -16.79 -21.21 8.84
CA PRO A 551 -16.84 -21.77 7.48
C PRO A 551 -16.88 -20.73 6.36
N ALA A 552 -17.40 -19.52 6.66
CA ALA A 552 -17.43 -18.39 5.73
C ALA A 552 -16.19 -17.49 5.80
N VAL A 553 -15.14 -17.88 6.53
CA VAL A 553 -13.89 -17.10 6.66
C VAL A 553 -12.72 -17.92 6.14
N VAL A 554 -11.98 -17.34 5.21
CA VAL A 554 -10.69 -17.86 4.77
C VAL A 554 -9.61 -17.01 5.43
N VAL A 555 -8.72 -17.59 6.22
CA VAL A 555 -7.59 -16.90 6.84
C VAL A 555 -6.29 -17.45 6.26
N GLY A 556 -5.30 -16.58 6.05
CA GLY A 556 -3.98 -16.97 5.58
C GLY A 556 -2.93 -15.91 5.87
N ARG A 557 -1.66 -16.30 5.72
CA ARG A 557 -0.51 -15.39 5.77
C ARG A 557 0.10 -15.37 4.38
N ALA A 558 0.07 -14.20 3.73
CA ALA A 558 0.72 -14.01 2.45
C ALA A 558 2.24 -14.15 2.63
N ARG A 559 2.84 -15.07 1.88
CA ARG A 559 4.28 -15.33 1.85
C ARG A 559 4.87 -14.82 0.55
N ARG A 560 6.20 -14.76 0.45
CA ARG A 560 6.87 -14.42 -0.81
C ARG A 560 6.39 -15.40 -1.89
N ALA A 561 5.77 -14.87 -2.95
CA ALA A 561 5.10 -15.69 -3.94
C ALA A 561 6.10 -16.60 -4.65
N GLY A 562 5.94 -17.92 -4.48
CA GLY A 562 6.43 -18.87 -5.47
C GLY A 562 5.59 -18.77 -6.74
N LYS A 563 6.00 -19.48 -7.78
CA LYS A 563 5.25 -19.52 -9.04
C LYS A 563 3.88 -20.18 -8.83
N THR A 564 2.91 -19.81 -9.65
CA THR A 564 1.58 -20.40 -9.69
C THR A 564 1.48 -21.39 -10.85
N ALA A 565 1.20 -22.66 -10.54
CA ALA A 565 0.97 -23.70 -11.54
C ALA A 565 -0.53 -23.97 -11.70
N PHE A 566 -1.02 -24.03 -12.94
CA PHE A 566 -2.41 -24.37 -13.22
C PHE A 566 -2.52 -25.83 -13.67
N LEU A 567 -3.44 -26.56 -13.04
CA LEU A 567 -3.73 -27.97 -13.28
C LEU A 567 -5.07 -28.10 -14.01
N PHE A 568 -5.06 -28.62 -15.24
CA PHE A 568 -6.27 -28.81 -16.05
C PHE A 568 -6.80 -30.23 -15.93
N THR A 569 -8.06 -30.37 -15.53
CA THR A 569 -8.64 -31.64 -15.09
C THR A 569 -8.86 -32.64 -16.24
N GLY A 570 -8.77 -33.93 -15.90
CA GLY A 570 -9.03 -35.03 -16.83
C GLY A 570 -10.51 -35.43 -16.90
N GLN A 571 -10.79 -36.46 -17.69
CA GLN A 571 -12.13 -37.06 -17.77
C GLN A 571 -12.54 -37.73 -16.45
N GLY A 572 -13.80 -37.58 -16.04
CA GLY A 572 -14.37 -38.11 -14.80
C GLY A 572 -14.91 -37.02 -13.86
N ALA A 573 -14.54 -35.76 -14.09
CA ALA A 573 -15.00 -34.62 -13.30
C ALA A 573 -16.32 -34.01 -13.80
N GLN A 574 -16.74 -34.32 -15.03
CA GLN A 574 -17.94 -33.74 -15.65
C GLN A 574 -19.21 -34.03 -14.85
N ARG A 575 -20.14 -33.06 -14.87
CA ARG A 575 -21.47 -33.17 -14.28
C ARG A 575 -22.47 -32.32 -15.06
N LEU A 576 -23.73 -32.73 -15.05
CA LEU A 576 -24.81 -31.91 -15.59
C LEU A 576 -24.85 -30.54 -14.88
N GLY A 577 -25.18 -29.51 -15.65
CA GLY A 577 -25.30 -28.14 -15.18
C GLY A 577 -23.98 -27.42 -14.89
N MET A 578 -22.81 -28.05 -15.10
CA MET A 578 -21.52 -27.38 -14.86
C MET A 578 -21.40 -26.09 -15.68
N GLY A 579 -21.02 -24.99 -15.02
CA GLY A 579 -20.81 -23.68 -15.61
C GLY A 579 -22.07 -22.87 -15.84
N ARG A 580 -23.26 -23.41 -15.54
CA ARG A 580 -24.51 -22.67 -15.72
C ARG A 580 -24.61 -21.49 -14.76
N GLU A 581 -24.25 -21.69 -13.50
CA GLU A 581 -24.30 -20.63 -12.49
C GLU A 581 -23.28 -19.54 -12.81
N LEU A 582 -22.06 -19.93 -13.21
CA LEU A 582 -21.03 -18.98 -13.63
C LEU A 582 -21.42 -18.20 -14.89
N TYR A 583 -22.09 -18.85 -15.85
CA TYR A 583 -22.60 -18.21 -17.06
C TYR A 583 -23.64 -17.14 -16.76
N GLU A 584 -24.55 -17.42 -15.82
CA GLU A 584 -25.59 -16.46 -15.41
C GLU A 584 -25.01 -15.29 -14.61
N ALA A 585 -23.95 -15.53 -13.81
CA ALA A 585 -23.38 -14.54 -12.90
C ALA A 585 -22.26 -13.67 -13.50
N PHE A 586 -21.44 -14.20 -14.43
CA PHE A 586 -20.21 -13.55 -14.87
C PHE A 586 -20.15 -13.42 -16.41
N PRO A 587 -20.28 -12.19 -16.96
CA PRO A 587 -20.23 -11.96 -18.41
C PRO A 587 -18.98 -12.50 -19.09
N VAL A 588 -17.80 -12.38 -18.47
CA VAL A 588 -16.52 -12.90 -19.00
C VAL A 588 -16.57 -14.41 -19.20
N PHE A 589 -17.16 -15.15 -18.26
CA PHE A 589 -17.34 -16.60 -18.41
C PHE A 589 -18.32 -16.91 -19.54
N ALA A 590 -19.44 -16.18 -19.61
CA ALA A 590 -20.45 -16.39 -20.63
C ALA A 590 -19.89 -16.17 -22.04
N GLU A 591 -19.17 -15.07 -22.26
CA GLU A 591 -18.53 -14.74 -23.54
C GLU A 591 -17.49 -15.79 -23.94
N ALA A 592 -16.64 -16.21 -23.00
CA ALA A 592 -15.63 -17.24 -23.26
C ALA A 592 -16.27 -18.60 -23.56
N PHE A 593 -17.29 -19.00 -22.80
CA PHE A 593 -18.01 -20.25 -23.00
C PHE A 593 -18.76 -20.27 -24.34
N ASP A 594 -19.42 -19.18 -24.71
CA ASP A 594 -20.08 -18.99 -26.01
C ASP A 594 -19.10 -19.17 -27.16
N ALA A 595 -17.94 -18.52 -27.08
CA ALA A 595 -16.90 -18.61 -28.10
C ALA A 595 -16.37 -20.05 -28.27
N VAL A 596 -16.11 -20.75 -27.17
CA VAL A 596 -15.61 -22.14 -27.24
C VAL A 596 -16.70 -23.08 -27.74
N CYS A 597 -17.94 -22.94 -27.29
CA CYS A 597 -19.07 -23.73 -27.79
C CYS A 597 -19.28 -23.53 -29.30
N ALA A 598 -19.14 -22.31 -29.82
CA ALA A 598 -19.30 -22.06 -31.25
C ALA A 598 -18.30 -22.86 -32.10
N GLU A 599 -17.03 -22.89 -31.68
CA GLU A 599 -15.97 -23.67 -32.35
C GLU A 599 -16.17 -25.18 -32.20
N VAL A 600 -16.55 -25.64 -31.01
CA VAL A 600 -16.82 -27.08 -30.76
C VAL A 600 -18.04 -27.56 -31.55
N ASP A 601 -19.15 -26.81 -31.52
CA ASP A 601 -20.42 -27.17 -32.16
C ASP A 601 -20.26 -27.27 -33.68
N ALA A 602 -19.40 -26.43 -34.28
CA ALA A 602 -19.04 -26.49 -35.69
C ALA A 602 -18.41 -27.83 -36.12
N HIS A 603 -17.70 -28.51 -35.20
CA HIS A 603 -17.10 -29.81 -35.43
C HIS A 603 -17.95 -30.98 -34.93
N LEU A 604 -18.76 -30.77 -33.89
CA LEU A 604 -19.60 -31.77 -33.26
C LEU A 604 -20.91 -32.01 -34.04
N GLY A 605 -21.45 -30.97 -34.68
CA GLY A 605 -22.73 -31.01 -35.40
C GLY A 605 -23.96 -31.03 -34.49
N ALA A 606 -23.79 -30.76 -33.20
CA ALA A 606 -24.82 -30.67 -32.18
C ALA A 606 -24.44 -29.60 -31.14
N SER A 607 -25.41 -29.12 -30.36
CA SER A 607 -25.14 -28.12 -29.33
C SER A 607 -24.56 -28.74 -28.07
N LEU A 608 -23.30 -28.45 -27.77
CA LEU A 608 -22.62 -28.92 -26.56
C LEU A 608 -23.30 -28.40 -25.29
N ARG A 609 -23.70 -27.12 -25.29
CA ARG A 609 -24.41 -26.48 -24.18
C ARG A 609 -25.72 -27.20 -23.83
N ALA A 610 -26.50 -27.57 -24.85
CA ALA A 610 -27.76 -28.28 -24.64
C ALA A 610 -27.55 -29.65 -23.98
N VAL A 611 -26.42 -30.31 -24.26
CA VAL A 611 -26.03 -31.56 -23.58
C VAL A 611 -25.59 -31.27 -22.15
N MET A 612 -24.69 -30.30 -21.95
CA MET A 612 -24.14 -29.97 -20.63
C MET A 612 -25.21 -29.55 -19.62
N TRP A 613 -26.23 -28.80 -20.06
CA TRP A 613 -27.30 -28.27 -19.22
C TRP A 613 -28.64 -28.99 -19.40
N GLY A 614 -28.63 -30.13 -20.09
CA GLY A 614 -29.78 -31.02 -20.22
C GLY A 614 -30.00 -31.90 -18.99
N GLU A 615 -30.81 -32.95 -19.17
CA GLU A 615 -31.17 -33.90 -18.10
C GLU A 615 -30.53 -35.29 -18.29
N ASP A 616 -29.88 -35.54 -19.43
CA ASP A 616 -29.30 -36.85 -19.79
C ASP A 616 -27.81 -36.92 -19.43
N ALA A 617 -27.52 -37.48 -18.24
CA ALA A 617 -26.15 -37.66 -17.77
C ALA A 617 -25.37 -38.70 -18.58
N GLU A 618 -26.04 -39.71 -19.16
CA GLU A 618 -25.39 -40.73 -19.99
C GLU A 618 -24.92 -40.12 -21.30
N ALA A 619 -25.69 -39.21 -21.90
CA ALA A 619 -25.26 -38.43 -23.06
C ALA A 619 -24.01 -37.60 -22.76
N LEU A 620 -23.96 -36.91 -21.61
CA LEU A 620 -22.76 -36.15 -21.21
C LEU A 620 -21.55 -37.08 -20.95
N ASN A 621 -21.77 -38.28 -20.41
CA ASN A 621 -20.73 -39.27 -20.12
C ASN A 621 -20.22 -40.03 -21.36
N ALA A 622 -20.89 -39.89 -22.51
CA ALA A 622 -20.36 -40.36 -23.77
C ALA A 622 -19.07 -39.58 -24.10
N THR A 623 -17.97 -40.28 -24.36
CA THR A 623 -16.62 -39.70 -24.50
C THR A 623 -16.52 -38.68 -25.63
N ALA A 624 -17.35 -38.84 -26.68
CA ALA A 624 -17.47 -37.86 -27.77
C ALA A 624 -17.98 -36.50 -27.32
N LEU A 625 -18.73 -36.43 -26.21
CA LEU A 625 -19.31 -35.21 -25.64
C LEU A 625 -18.59 -34.78 -24.36
N THR A 626 -18.13 -35.74 -23.54
CA THR A 626 -17.41 -35.45 -22.30
C THR A 626 -16.13 -34.63 -22.53
N GLN A 627 -15.30 -35.01 -23.49
CA GLN A 627 -14.01 -34.35 -23.71
C GLN A 627 -14.18 -32.91 -24.20
N PRO A 628 -15.02 -32.61 -25.22
CA PRO A 628 -15.32 -31.23 -25.58
C PRO A 628 -15.99 -30.43 -24.47
N ALA A 629 -16.87 -31.05 -23.66
CA ALA A 629 -17.53 -30.37 -22.55
C ALA A 629 -16.54 -29.90 -21.47
N LEU A 630 -15.59 -30.76 -21.08
CA LEU A 630 -14.52 -30.40 -20.13
C LEU A 630 -13.61 -29.31 -20.70
N PHE A 631 -13.19 -29.43 -21.96
CA PHE A 631 -12.39 -28.40 -22.62
C PHE A 631 -13.10 -27.04 -22.64
N ALA A 632 -14.37 -26.99 -23.06
CA ALA A 632 -15.15 -25.75 -23.11
C ALA A 632 -15.29 -25.11 -21.73
N PHE A 633 -15.55 -25.94 -20.72
CA PHE A 633 -15.68 -25.51 -19.35
C PHE A 633 -14.36 -24.97 -18.77
N GLU A 634 -13.26 -25.71 -18.92
CA GLU A 634 -11.96 -25.33 -18.37
C GLU A 634 -11.39 -24.07 -19.02
N VAL A 635 -11.55 -23.90 -20.33
CA VAL A 635 -11.14 -22.66 -21.03
C VAL A 635 -11.96 -21.47 -20.54
N ALA A 636 -13.29 -21.59 -20.42
CA ALA A 636 -14.13 -20.49 -19.92
C ALA A 636 -13.83 -20.13 -18.46
N LEU A 637 -13.63 -21.14 -17.60
CA LEU A 637 -13.27 -20.94 -16.19
C LEU A 637 -11.89 -20.26 -16.06
N PHE A 638 -10.92 -20.67 -16.88
CA PHE A 638 -9.62 -20.02 -16.94
C PHE A 638 -9.74 -18.53 -17.32
N ARG A 639 -10.49 -18.20 -18.37
CA ARG A 639 -10.66 -16.79 -18.80
C ARG A 639 -11.28 -15.91 -17.72
N LEU A 640 -12.19 -16.46 -16.93
CA LEU A 640 -12.77 -15.72 -15.80
C LEU A 640 -11.73 -15.38 -14.72
N VAL A 641 -10.91 -16.34 -14.28
CA VAL A 641 -9.89 -16.08 -13.25
C VAL A 641 -8.72 -15.26 -13.80
N GLU A 642 -8.38 -15.41 -15.08
CA GLU A 642 -7.41 -14.57 -15.79
C GLU A 642 -7.87 -13.10 -15.82
N ALA A 643 -9.16 -12.84 -16.04
CA ALA A 643 -9.72 -11.49 -15.98
C ALA A 643 -9.64 -10.86 -14.58
N TRP A 644 -9.50 -11.67 -13.53
CA TRP A 644 -9.20 -11.21 -12.16
C TRP A 644 -7.69 -11.15 -11.88
N GLY A 645 -6.85 -11.20 -12.91
CA GLY A 645 -5.40 -11.09 -12.79
C GLY A 645 -4.69 -12.33 -12.23
N VAL A 646 -5.39 -13.46 -12.10
CA VAL A 646 -4.77 -14.72 -11.66
C VAL A 646 -4.23 -15.46 -12.88
N THR A 647 -2.91 -15.39 -13.08
CA THR A 647 -2.23 -15.96 -14.26
C THR A 647 -1.29 -17.12 -13.88
N PRO A 648 -1.16 -18.16 -14.73
CA PRO A 648 -0.21 -19.25 -14.51
C PRO A 648 1.21 -18.86 -14.92
N ASP A 649 2.19 -19.27 -14.12
CA ASP A 649 3.60 -19.32 -14.49
C ASP A 649 3.99 -20.68 -15.10
N VAL A 650 3.22 -21.73 -14.80
CA VAL A 650 3.40 -23.09 -15.31
C VAL A 650 2.03 -23.70 -15.57
N VAL A 651 1.87 -24.48 -16.64
CA VAL A 651 0.65 -25.26 -16.88
C VAL A 651 0.93 -26.76 -16.95
N VAL A 652 0.01 -27.55 -16.41
CA VAL A 652 0.01 -29.01 -16.43
C VAL A 652 -1.41 -29.48 -16.72
N GLY A 653 -1.59 -30.45 -17.63
CA GLY A 653 -2.90 -31.00 -17.93
C GLY A 653 -2.95 -32.51 -17.71
N HIS A 654 -4.05 -33.04 -17.19
CA HIS A 654 -4.24 -34.48 -17.05
C HIS A 654 -4.96 -35.06 -18.27
N SER A 655 -4.25 -35.78 -19.13
CA SER A 655 -4.82 -36.39 -20.35
C SER A 655 -5.52 -35.35 -21.25
N ILE A 656 -6.86 -35.31 -21.27
CA ILE A 656 -7.61 -34.32 -22.05
C ILE A 656 -7.31 -32.88 -21.62
N GLY A 657 -7.02 -32.66 -20.33
CA GLY A 657 -6.65 -31.35 -19.81
C GLY A 657 -5.40 -30.76 -20.46
N GLU A 658 -4.51 -31.56 -21.06
CA GLU A 658 -3.37 -31.01 -21.80
C GLU A 658 -3.79 -30.22 -23.04
N LEU A 659 -4.93 -30.55 -23.68
CA LEU A 659 -5.42 -29.77 -24.83
C LEU A 659 -5.95 -28.40 -24.38
N ALA A 660 -6.56 -28.30 -23.19
CA ALA A 660 -6.91 -27.03 -22.56
C ALA A 660 -5.64 -26.25 -22.20
N ALA A 661 -4.69 -26.89 -21.51
CA ALA A 661 -3.42 -26.29 -21.14
C ALA A 661 -2.61 -25.79 -22.36
N ALA A 662 -2.59 -26.54 -23.46
CA ALA A 662 -1.92 -26.15 -24.70
C ALA A 662 -2.57 -24.95 -25.38
N HIS A 663 -3.90 -24.86 -25.37
CA HIS A 663 -4.59 -23.66 -25.82
C HIS A 663 -4.22 -22.44 -24.96
N ILE A 664 -4.24 -22.60 -23.63
CA ILE A 664 -3.90 -21.52 -22.69
C ILE A 664 -2.43 -21.08 -22.82
N ALA A 665 -1.49 -22.02 -22.96
CA ALA A 665 -0.09 -21.73 -23.23
C ALA A 665 0.13 -21.08 -24.62
N GLY A 666 -0.89 -21.04 -25.49
CA GLY A 666 -0.82 -20.46 -26.83
C GLY A 666 -0.26 -21.39 -27.90
N VAL A 667 -0.05 -22.67 -27.59
CA VAL A 667 0.40 -23.67 -28.57
C VAL A 667 -0.66 -23.92 -29.63
N LEU A 668 -1.93 -23.94 -29.22
CA LEU A 668 -3.08 -24.18 -30.09
C LEU A 668 -4.01 -22.97 -30.14
N SER A 669 -4.44 -22.60 -31.35
CA SER A 669 -5.58 -21.70 -31.52
C SER A 669 -6.86 -22.34 -30.95
N LEU A 670 -7.87 -21.54 -30.60
CA LEU A 670 -9.12 -22.08 -30.06
C LEU A 670 -9.79 -23.05 -31.05
N ALA A 671 -9.84 -22.67 -32.33
CA ALA A 671 -10.40 -23.50 -33.39
C ALA A 671 -9.64 -24.83 -33.58
N ASP A 672 -8.29 -24.79 -33.57
CA ASP A 672 -7.47 -25.99 -33.71
C ASP A 672 -7.59 -26.91 -32.48
N ALA A 673 -7.63 -26.35 -31.27
CA ALA A 673 -7.85 -27.11 -30.05
C ALA A 673 -9.24 -27.78 -30.05
N ALA A 674 -10.30 -27.04 -30.42
CA ALA A 674 -11.66 -27.57 -30.54
C ALA A 674 -11.71 -28.72 -31.57
N ARG A 675 -11.06 -28.56 -32.72
CA ARG A 675 -10.95 -29.59 -33.75
C ARG A 675 -10.29 -30.87 -33.23
N LEU A 676 -9.18 -30.76 -32.49
CA LEU A 676 -8.50 -31.92 -31.92
C LEU A 676 -9.33 -32.60 -30.84
N VAL A 677 -9.90 -31.84 -29.91
CA VAL A 677 -10.71 -32.37 -28.81
C VAL A 677 -11.93 -33.13 -29.32
N VAL A 678 -12.66 -32.57 -30.29
CA VAL A 678 -13.83 -33.22 -30.90
C VAL A 678 -13.43 -34.47 -31.68
N ALA A 679 -12.35 -34.41 -32.45
CA ALA A 679 -11.85 -35.58 -33.18
C ALA A 679 -11.41 -36.71 -32.23
N ARG A 680 -10.67 -36.38 -31.17
CA ARG A 680 -10.21 -37.32 -30.14
C ARG A 680 -11.39 -38.01 -29.48
N GLY A 681 -12.35 -37.24 -28.97
CA GLY A 681 -13.54 -37.78 -28.31
C GLY A 681 -14.37 -38.69 -29.22
N ARG A 682 -14.64 -38.25 -30.46
CA ARG A 682 -15.40 -39.03 -31.45
C ARG A 682 -14.71 -40.35 -31.80
N LEU A 683 -13.41 -40.30 -32.09
CA LEU A 683 -12.64 -41.48 -32.49
C LEU A 683 -12.49 -42.47 -31.33
N MET A 684 -12.29 -41.99 -30.10
CA MET A 684 -12.28 -42.84 -28.90
C MET A 684 -13.64 -43.50 -28.66
N GLN A 685 -14.74 -42.77 -28.85
CA GLN A 685 -16.09 -43.29 -28.66
C GLN A 685 -16.46 -44.41 -29.66
N ALA A 686 -15.85 -44.40 -30.85
CA ALA A 686 -16.10 -45.37 -31.92
C ALA A 686 -15.33 -46.69 -31.75
N LEU A 687 -14.41 -46.77 -30.76
CA LEU A 687 -13.66 -47.99 -30.49
C LEU A 687 -14.57 -49.11 -29.95
N PRO A 688 -14.17 -50.38 -30.06
CA PRO A 688 -14.92 -51.48 -29.49
C PRO A 688 -15.01 -51.39 -27.96
N ALA A 689 -16.19 -51.72 -27.42
CA ALA A 689 -16.37 -51.91 -25.98
C ALA A 689 -15.59 -53.16 -25.47
N GLY A 690 -15.43 -53.28 -24.14
CA GLY A 690 -14.73 -54.41 -23.50
C GLY A 690 -13.35 -54.08 -22.90
N GLY A 691 -13.01 -52.79 -22.83
CA GLY A 691 -11.90 -52.28 -22.03
C GLY A 691 -12.36 -51.84 -20.63
N ALA A 692 -11.47 -51.87 -19.65
CA ALA A 692 -11.71 -51.28 -18.33
C ALA A 692 -10.48 -50.53 -17.83
N MET A 693 -10.73 -49.55 -16.95
CA MET A 693 -9.70 -48.85 -16.19
C MET A 693 -9.94 -49.06 -14.70
N VAL A 694 -8.89 -49.38 -13.95
CA VAL A 694 -8.96 -49.66 -12.51
C VAL A 694 -7.91 -48.82 -11.79
N ALA A 695 -8.34 -47.98 -10.85
CA ALA A 695 -7.46 -47.31 -9.91
C ALA A 695 -7.07 -48.28 -8.80
N VAL A 696 -5.78 -48.36 -8.49
CA VAL A 696 -5.21 -49.24 -7.47
C VAL A 696 -4.32 -48.45 -6.51
N GLN A 697 -4.47 -48.71 -5.22
CA GLN A 697 -3.57 -48.19 -4.20
C GLN A 697 -2.27 -49.03 -4.20
N ALA A 698 -1.31 -48.64 -5.03
CA ALA A 698 -0.03 -49.32 -5.20
C ALA A 698 1.02 -48.37 -5.81
N THR A 699 2.31 -48.68 -5.64
CA THR A 699 3.37 -47.99 -6.37
C THR A 699 3.47 -48.51 -7.81
N GLU A 700 4.11 -47.75 -8.71
CA GLU A 700 4.37 -48.22 -10.08
C GLU A 700 5.18 -49.52 -10.09
N ASP A 701 6.23 -49.61 -9.28
CA ASP A 701 7.09 -50.80 -9.17
C ASP A 701 6.34 -52.07 -8.74
N GLU A 702 5.28 -51.93 -7.95
CA GLU A 702 4.44 -53.04 -7.53
C GLU A 702 3.48 -53.51 -8.64
N VAL A 703 3.08 -52.59 -9.52
CA VAL A 703 2.14 -52.85 -10.62
C VAL A 703 2.86 -53.43 -11.84
N LEU A 704 4.07 -52.95 -12.15
CA LEU A 704 4.85 -53.35 -13.33
C LEU A 704 4.97 -54.88 -13.52
N PRO A 705 5.25 -55.70 -12.47
CA PRO A 705 5.37 -57.15 -12.62
C PRO A 705 4.06 -57.87 -12.94
N LEU A 706 2.91 -57.21 -12.76
CA LEU A 706 1.57 -57.76 -12.98
C LEU A 706 0.99 -57.42 -14.36
N LEU A 707 1.68 -56.58 -15.13
CA LEU A 707 1.24 -56.17 -16.45
C LEU A 707 1.40 -57.32 -17.46
N THR A 708 0.47 -57.39 -18.42
CA THR A 708 0.48 -58.35 -19.52
C THR A 708 0.25 -57.60 -20.83
N ASP A 709 0.36 -58.26 -21.98
CA ASP A 709 0.08 -57.63 -23.28
C ASP A 709 -1.33 -57.01 -23.37
N GLY A 710 -2.27 -57.47 -22.53
CA GLY A 710 -3.65 -56.98 -22.47
C GLY A 710 -3.93 -55.86 -21.47
N VAL A 711 -2.95 -55.40 -20.68
CA VAL A 711 -3.12 -54.32 -19.67
C VAL A 711 -1.81 -53.54 -19.46
N GLY A 712 -1.91 -52.22 -19.45
CA GLY A 712 -0.81 -51.31 -19.13
C GLY A 712 -1.16 -50.34 -18.02
N ILE A 713 -0.20 -49.50 -17.65
CA ILE A 713 -0.44 -48.34 -16.79
C ILE A 713 -0.99 -47.21 -17.68
N ALA A 714 -2.10 -46.62 -17.25
CA ALA A 714 -2.69 -45.44 -17.87
C ALA A 714 -2.29 -44.14 -17.17
N ALA A 715 -2.09 -44.17 -15.85
CA ALA A 715 -1.67 -42.99 -15.11
C ALA A 715 -0.94 -43.36 -13.82
N VAL A 716 0.06 -42.55 -13.47
CA VAL A 716 0.70 -42.53 -12.15
C VAL A 716 0.38 -41.17 -11.53
N ASN A 717 -0.64 -41.16 -10.68
CA ASN A 717 -1.25 -39.95 -10.12
C ASN A 717 -0.69 -39.55 -8.75
N GLY A 718 0.10 -40.42 -8.14
CA GLY A 718 0.79 -40.19 -6.88
C GLY A 718 1.66 -41.40 -6.51
N PRO A 719 2.46 -41.31 -5.44
CA PRO A 719 3.40 -42.36 -5.06
C PRO A 719 2.76 -43.75 -4.82
N GLN A 720 1.48 -43.77 -4.42
CA GLN A 720 0.69 -44.98 -4.21
C GLN A 720 -0.64 -44.96 -4.97
N ALA A 721 -0.76 -44.18 -6.04
CA ALA A 721 -2.00 -44.01 -6.79
C ALA A 721 -1.77 -44.26 -8.28
N VAL A 722 -1.95 -45.52 -8.70
CA VAL A 722 -1.75 -45.95 -10.09
C VAL A 722 -3.08 -46.34 -10.72
N VAL A 723 -3.27 -46.04 -11.99
CA VAL A 723 -4.42 -46.48 -12.78
C VAL A 723 -3.93 -47.43 -13.87
N VAL A 724 -4.49 -48.64 -13.90
CA VAL A 724 -4.26 -49.61 -14.97
C VAL A 724 -5.40 -49.59 -15.97
N SER A 725 -5.08 -49.90 -17.23
CA SER A 725 -6.01 -49.82 -18.36
C SER A 725 -5.72 -50.88 -19.40
N GLY A 726 -6.75 -51.58 -19.85
CA GLY A 726 -6.62 -52.64 -20.84
C GLY A 726 -7.92 -53.39 -21.06
N THR A 727 -7.83 -54.63 -21.53
CA THR A 727 -9.00 -55.53 -21.61
C THR A 727 -9.65 -55.69 -20.24
N GLU A 728 -10.99 -55.78 -20.19
CA GLU A 728 -11.73 -55.83 -18.92
C GLU A 728 -11.21 -56.93 -18.00
N ILE A 729 -10.95 -58.12 -18.53
CA ILE A 729 -10.43 -59.26 -17.77
C ILE A 729 -9.05 -58.94 -17.17
N ALA A 730 -8.12 -58.42 -17.97
CA ALA A 730 -6.75 -58.17 -17.52
C ALA A 730 -6.66 -57.03 -16.51
N ALA A 731 -7.42 -55.94 -16.72
CA ALA A 731 -7.44 -54.81 -15.81
C ALA A 731 -8.10 -55.16 -14.46
N LEU A 732 -9.19 -55.92 -14.48
CA LEU A 732 -9.84 -56.39 -13.25
C LEU A 732 -8.96 -57.36 -12.47
N ALA A 733 -8.20 -58.24 -13.14
CA ALA A 733 -7.29 -59.17 -12.47
C ALA A 733 -6.21 -58.44 -11.66
N VAL A 734 -5.65 -57.33 -12.17
CA VAL A 734 -4.72 -56.49 -11.40
C VAL A 734 -5.42 -55.85 -10.20
N GLY A 735 -6.65 -55.35 -10.38
CA GLY A 735 -7.48 -54.82 -9.29
C GLY A 735 -7.79 -55.86 -8.19
N GLU A 736 -8.14 -57.08 -8.59
CA GLU A 736 -8.41 -58.19 -7.67
C GLU A 736 -7.16 -58.62 -6.90
N HIS A 737 -5.99 -58.60 -7.55
CA HIS A 737 -4.71 -58.87 -6.89
C HIS A 737 -4.47 -57.92 -5.70
N PHE A 738 -4.59 -56.61 -5.92
CA PHE A 738 -4.39 -55.63 -4.85
C PHE A 738 -5.52 -55.61 -3.83
N ALA A 739 -6.76 -55.90 -4.23
CA ALA A 739 -7.87 -56.08 -3.31
C ALA A 739 -7.62 -57.27 -2.36
N ALA A 740 -7.06 -58.38 -2.87
CA ALA A 740 -6.69 -59.54 -2.06
C ALA A 740 -5.55 -59.23 -1.06
N LEU A 741 -4.72 -58.23 -1.35
CA LEU A 741 -3.71 -57.68 -0.43
C LEU A 741 -4.29 -56.66 0.56
N GLY A 742 -5.62 -56.45 0.57
CA GLY A 742 -6.30 -55.52 1.46
C GLY A 742 -6.19 -54.05 1.05
N ARG A 743 -5.78 -53.76 -0.19
CA ARG A 743 -5.60 -52.38 -0.69
C ARG A 743 -6.83 -51.87 -1.41
N LYS A 744 -7.02 -50.55 -1.43
CA LYS A 744 -8.15 -49.93 -2.13
C LYS A 744 -8.01 -50.09 -3.64
N THR A 745 -9.06 -50.59 -4.28
CA THR A 745 -9.17 -50.63 -5.74
C THR A 745 -10.55 -50.14 -6.18
N SER A 746 -10.64 -49.49 -7.33
CA SER A 746 -11.89 -48.93 -7.85
C SER A 746 -11.91 -48.99 -9.38
N ARG A 747 -12.96 -49.59 -9.95
CA ARG A 747 -13.23 -49.53 -11.39
C ARG A 747 -13.71 -48.12 -11.74
N LEU A 748 -13.04 -47.47 -12.68
CA LEU A 748 -13.41 -46.12 -13.11
C LEU A 748 -14.65 -46.16 -14.03
N PRO A 749 -15.59 -45.21 -13.88
CA PRO A 749 -16.80 -45.15 -14.70
C PRO A 749 -16.49 -44.54 -16.07
N VAL A 750 -15.73 -45.28 -16.87
CA VAL A 750 -15.32 -44.89 -18.23
C VAL A 750 -15.78 -45.91 -19.25
N SER A 751 -16.04 -45.44 -20.48
CA SER A 751 -16.55 -46.27 -21.57
C SER A 751 -15.49 -47.19 -22.19
N HIS A 752 -14.22 -46.77 -22.17
CA HIS A 752 -13.11 -47.45 -22.83
C HIS A 752 -11.84 -47.45 -21.96
N ALA A 753 -10.88 -48.27 -22.35
CA ALA A 753 -9.56 -48.37 -21.71
C ALA A 753 -8.58 -47.36 -22.32
N PHE A 754 -8.66 -46.09 -21.91
CA PHE A 754 -7.78 -45.01 -22.37
C PHE A 754 -6.31 -45.28 -22.00
N HIS A 755 -5.36 -44.72 -22.76
CA HIS A 755 -3.90 -44.89 -22.51
C HIS A 755 -3.44 -46.35 -22.51
N SER A 756 -4.04 -47.17 -23.38
CA SER A 756 -3.72 -48.60 -23.53
C SER A 756 -3.57 -49.00 -25.00
N ALA A 757 -3.13 -50.22 -25.26
CA ALA A 757 -3.07 -50.79 -26.61
C ALA A 757 -4.43 -50.76 -27.34
N LEU A 758 -5.55 -50.75 -26.59
CA LEU A 758 -6.90 -50.67 -27.16
C LEU A 758 -7.19 -49.31 -27.83
N MET A 759 -6.34 -48.30 -27.64
CA MET A 759 -6.42 -47.05 -28.38
C MET A 759 -5.75 -47.11 -29.76
N GLU A 760 -4.89 -48.09 -30.04
CA GLU A 760 -4.13 -48.16 -31.31
C GLU A 760 -4.98 -48.04 -32.59
N PRO A 761 -6.20 -48.63 -32.69
CA PRO A 761 -7.00 -48.53 -33.91
C PRO A 761 -7.40 -47.11 -34.30
N MET A 762 -7.48 -46.17 -33.35
CA MET A 762 -7.88 -44.78 -33.63
C MET A 762 -6.71 -43.88 -34.04
N LEU A 763 -5.46 -44.28 -33.75
CA LEU A 763 -4.30 -43.39 -33.81
C LEU A 763 -3.98 -42.89 -35.23
N ILE A 764 -4.23 -43.70 -36.27
CA ILE A 764 -4.02 -43.29 -37.67
C ILE A 764 -4.97 -42.17 -38.05
N ASP A 765 -6.26 -42.32 -37.73
CA ASP A 765 -7.27 -41.32 -38.05
C ASP A 765 -7.09 -40.05 -37.21
N PHE A 766 -6.64 -40.18 -35.95
CA PHE A 766 -6.34 -39.04 -35.11
C PHE A 766 -5.10 -38.28 -35.58
N ARG A 767 -4.04 -38.99 -35.99
CA ARG A 767 -2.85 -38.40 -36.62
C ARG A 767 -3.21 -37.56 -37.84
N ALA A 768 -4.08 -38.08 -38.70
CA ALA A 768 -4.54 -37.35 -39.89
C ALA A 768 -5.31 -36.05 -39.57
N VAL A 769 -5.81 -35.89 -38.34
CA VAL A 769 -6.37 -34.62 -37.84
C VAL A 769 -5.29 -33.74 -37.20
N ALA A 770 -4.40 -34.32 -36.39
CA ALA A 770 -3.29 -33.62 -35.74
C ALA A 770 -2.33 -32.96 -36.75
N GLU A 771 -2.09 -33.59 -37.90
CA GLU A 771 -1.26 -33.01 -38.97
C GLU A 771 -1.93 -31.82 -39.70
N LYS A 772 -3.21 -31.55 -39.44
CA LYS A 772 -3.98 -30.48 -40.09
C LYS A 772 -4.21 -29.26 -39.20
N VAL A 773 -3.67 -29.25 -37.99
CA VAL A 773 -3.70 -28.10 -37.09
C VAL A 773 -2.35 -27.41 -37.07
N THR A 774 -2.33 -26.15 -36.61
CA THR A 774 -1.10 -25.38 -36.46
C THR A 774 -0.66 -25.37 -35.01
N TYR A 775 0.64 -25.58 -34.77
CA TYR A 775 1.23 -25.52 -33.45
C TYR A 775 2.21 -24.35 -33.35
N ALA A 776 2.07 -23.55 -32.30
CA ALA A 776 2.98 -22.47 -31.96
C ALA A 776 3.84 -22.83 -30.73
N GLU A 777 4.91 -22.08 -30.51
CA GLU A 777 5.74 -22.22 -29.31
C GLU A 777 4.93 -21.84 -28.04
N PRO A 778 5.05 -22.61 -26.95
CA PRO A 778 4.37 -22.28 -25.70
C PRO A 778 4.88 -20.95 -25.13
N ARG A 779 3.97 -20.01 -24.86
CA ARG A 779 4.25 -18.72 -24.21
C ARG A 779 4.35 -18.83 -22.69
N ILE A 780 3.85 -19.93 -22.14
CA ILE A 780 3.86 -20.25 -20.71
C ILE A 780 4.60 -21.57 -20.56
N PRO A 781 5.56 -21.70 -19.63
CA PRO A 781 6.21 -22.97 -19.34
C PRO A 781 5.21 -24.11 -19.16
N VAL A 782 5.45 -25.24 -19.83
CA VAL A 782 4.58 -26.42 -19.78
C VAL A 782 5.34 -27.61 -19.21
N VAL A 783 4.66 -28.42 -18.40
CA VAL A 783 5.17 -29.72 -17.98
C VAL A 783 4.31 -30.80 -18.64
N SER A 784 4.96 -31.63 -19.46
CA SER A 784 4.28 -32.71 -20.17
C SER A 784 4.01 -33.85 -19.20
N THR A 785 2.77 -34.34 -19.17
CA THR A 785 2.43 -35.54 -18.42
C THR A 785 2.76 -36.82 -19.19
N VAL A 786 3.17 -36.75 -20.45
CA VAL A 786 3.72 -37.92 -21.16
C VAL A 786 5.13 -38.26 -20.67
N THR A 787 5.91 -37.24 -20.34
CA THR A 787 7.31 -37.35 -19.90
C THR A 787 7.51 -37.17 -18.40
N GLY A 788 6.59 -36.46 -17.72
CA GLY A 788 6.75 -36.07 -16.32
C GLY A 788 7.78 -34.95 -16.12
N ALA A 789 8.10 -34.19 -17.17
CA ALA A 789 9.18 -33.19 -17.17
C ALA A 789 8.80 -31.95 -17.99
N PRO A 790 9.48 -30.80 -17.77
CA PRO A 790 9.31 -29.62 -18.61
C PRO A 790 9.56 -29.98 -20.09
N SER A 791 8.74 -29.46 -21.00
CA SER A 791 8.78 -29.87 -22.41
C SER A 791 8.44 -28.71 -23.35
N THR A 792 8.92 -28.80 -24.59
CA THR A 792 8.49 -27.97 -25.72
C THR A 792 7.84 -28.80 -26.83
N ASP A 793 7.63 -30.11 -26.59
CA ASP A 793 7.25 -31.10 -27.60
C ASP A 793 5.77 -31.03 -28.03
N TRP A 794 4.96 -30.24 -27.30
CA TRP A 794 3.55 -29.96 -27.64
C TRP A 794 3.36 -29.35 -29.03
N GLN A 795 4.46 -28.94 -29.68
CA GLN A 795 4.53 -28.36 -31.01
C GLN A 795 4.39 -29.37 -32.16
N THR A 796 4.32 -30.67 -31.87
CA THR A 796 4.32 -31.72 -32.90
C THR A 796 3.03 -32.54 -32.90
N PRO A 797 2.48 -32.89 -34.07
CA PRO A 797 1.38 -33.87 -34.18
C PRO A 797 1.69 -35.19 -33.46
N GLU A 798 2.94 -35.64 -33.54
CA GLU A 798 3.45 -36.87 -32.94
C GLU A 798 3.20 -36.92 -31.44
N TYR A 799 3.49 -35.82 -30.74
CA TYR A 799 3.26 -35.73 -29.30
C TYR A 799 1.80 -36.05 -28.94
N TRP A 800 0.85 -35.44 -29.65
CA TRP A 800 -0.58 -35.60 -29.35
C TRP A 800 -1.09 -37.02 -29.66
N VAL A 801 -0.55 -37.66 -30.69
CA VAL A 801 -0.85 -39.06 -31.01
C VAL A 801 -0.28 -39.99 -29.94
N ASP A 802 0.97 -39.75 -29.52
CA ASP A 802 1.63 -40.54 -28.47
C ASP A 802 0.94 -40.36 -27.11
N GLN A 803 0.46 -39.15 -26.83
CA GLN A 803 -0.26 -38.81 -25.60
C GLN A 803 -1.52 -39.66 -25.38
N VAL A 804 -2.20 -40.08 -26.45
CA VAL A 804 -3.37 -40.98 -26.37
C VAL A 804 -3.00 -42.38 -25.87
N ARG A 805 -1.75 -42.81 -26.09
CA ARG A 805 -1.27 -44.18 -25.87
C ARG A 805 -0.39 -44.33 -24.63
N ARG A 806 0.35 -43.30 -24.25
CA ARG A 806 1.37 -43.31 -23.17
C ARG A 806 0.72 -43.04 -21.80
N PRO A 807 1.32 -43.56 -20.70
CA PRO A 807 0.81 -43.29 -19.35
C PRO A 807 0.93 -41.80 -18.99
N VAL A 808 -0.07 -41.29 -18.27
CA VAL A 808 -0.09 -39.94 -17.68
C VAL A 808 0.74 -39.93 -16.39
N ARG A 809 1.90 -39.29 -16.42
CA ARG A 809 2.90 -39.13 -15.37
C ARG A 809 2.59 -37.91 -14.49
N PHE A 810 1.39 -37.86 -13.91
CA PHE A 810 0.89 -36.68 -13.21
C PHE A 810 1.68 -36.35 -11.94
N ALA A 811 2.04 -37.36 -11.13
CA ALA A 811 2.85 -37.14 -9.93
C ALA A 811 4.20 -36.50 -10.27
N ASP A 812 4.89 -37.07 -11.27
CA ASP A 812 6.17 -36.58 -11.77
C ASP A 812 6.03 -35.13 -12.30
N ALA A 813 4.93 -34.83 -13.00
CA ALA A 813 4.67 -33.48 -13.50
C ALA A 813 4.43 -32.44 -12.39
N VAL A 814 3.75 -32.82 -11.30
CA VAL A 814 3.60 -31.95 -10.12
C VAL A 814 4.96 -31.67 -9.48
N ASN A 815 5.81 -32.70 -9.32
CA ASN A 815 7.16 -32.51 -8.78
C ASN A 815 8.06 -31.68 -9.69
N ALA A 816 7.96 -31.86 -11.00
CA ALA A 816 8.66 -31.03 -11.97
C ALA A 816 8.21 -29.56 -11.89
N ALA A 817 6.91 -29.28 -11.72
CA ALA A 817 6.42 -27.93 -11.51
C ALA A 817 6.92 -27.31 -10.19
N GLU A 818 6.98 -28.07 -9.10
CA GLU A 818 7.60 -27.61 -7.84
C GLU A 818 9.09 -27.27 -8.02
N ALA A 819 9.81 -28.10 -8.78
CA ALA A 819 11.21 -27.87 -9.12
C ALA A 819 11.42 -26.62 -10.00
N LEU A 820 10.42 -26.23 -10.80
CA LEU A 820 10.40 -24.95 -11.52
C LEU A 820 10.11 -23.73 -10.64
N GLY A 821 9.83 -23.96 -9.34
CA GLY A 821 9.55 -22.93 -8.34
C GLY A 821 8.07 -22.74 -8.03
N ALA A 822 7.18 -23.63 -8.51
CA ALA A 822 5.77 -23.54 -8.19
C ALA A 822 5.53 -23.83 -6.69
N ARG A 823 4.73 -22.98 -6.05
CA ARG A 823 4.30 -23.15 -4.63
C ARG A 823 2.79 -23.01 -4.44
N THR A 824 2.08 -22.68 -5.51
CA THR A 824 0.62 -22.63 -5.52
C THR A 824 0.11 -23.34 -6.77
N PHE A 825 -0.73 -24.35 -6.58
CA PHE A 825 -1.34 -25.14 -7.63
C PHE A 825 -2.83 -24.84 -7.70
N VAL A 826 -3.31 -24.39 -8.85
CA VAL A 826 -4.71 -24.02 -9.08
C VAL A 826 -5.35 -25.07 -9.99
N GLU A 827 -6.32 -25.82 -9.49
CA GLU A 827 -7.07 -26.77 -10.33
C GLU A 827 -8.20 -26.06 -11.07
N VAL A 828 -8.10 -26.09 -12.40
CA VAL A 828 -9.11 -25.61 -13.35
C VAL A 828 -9.92 -26.82 -13.82
N GLY A 829 -11.10 -26.96 -13.23
CA GLY A 829 -12.03 -28.04 -13.56
C GLY A 829 -13.32 -27.93 -12.76
N PRO A 830 -14.33 -28.76 -13.08
CA PRO A 830 -15.65 -28.70 -12.43
C PRO A 830 -15.67 -29.33 -11.02
N ASP A 831 -14.54 -29.83 -10.53
CA ASP A 831 -14.36 -30.51 -9.24
C ASP A 831 -12.88 -30.42 -8.76
N ALA A 832 -12.56 -31.00 -7.59
CA ALA A 832 -11.25 -30.94 -6.94
C ALA A 832 -10.41 -32.24 -7.04
N VAL A 833 -10.41 -32.90 -8.20
CA VAL A 833 -9.81 -34.24 -8.37
C VAL A 833 -8.29 -34.17 -8.35
N LEU A 834 -7.69 -33.29 -9.15
CA LEU A 834 -6.24 -33.13 -9.26
C LEU A 834 -5.64 -32.53 -8.00
N THR A 835 -6.38 -31.71 -7.26
CA THR A 835 -6.00 -31.18 -5.96
C THR A 835 -5.75 -32.31 -4.97
N ALA A 836 -6.65 -33.30 -4.90
CA ALA A 836 -6.49 -34.44 -4.00
C ALA A 836 -5.30 -35.34 -4.40
N LEU A 837 -5.06 -35.51 -5.70
CA LEU A 837 -3.92 -36.29 -6.22
C LEU A 837 -2.58 -35.56 -6.05
N GLY A 838 -2.57 -34.25 -6.31
CA GLY A 838 -1.42 -33.38 -6.17
C GLY A 838 -0.97 -33.27 -4.72
N ALA A 839 -1.90 -33.23 -3.76
CA ALA A 839 -1.57 -33.21 -2.33
C ALA A 839 -0.76 -34.44 -1.87
N ALA A 840 -0.91 -35.58 -2.56
CA ALA A 840 -0.10 -36.78 -2.29
C ALA A 840 1.25 -36.79 -3.03
N SER A 841 1.45 -35.85 -3.97
CA SER A 841 2.62 -35.80 -4.84
C SER A 841 3.58 -34.66 -4.46
N VAL A 842 3.07 -33.52 -3.98
CA VAL A 842 3.90 -32.39 -3.54
C VAL A 842 4.89 -32.80 -2.46
N THR A 843 6.08 -32.22 -2.50
CA THR A 843 7.19 -32.52 -1.60
C THR A 843 7.36 -31.48 -0.49
N ASP A 844 6.87 -30.26 -0.72
CA ASP A 844 6.90 -29.15 0.23
C ASP A 844 5.54 -29.07 0.94
N GLU A 845 5.53 -29.19 2.28
CA GLU A 845 4.30 -29.12 3.09
C GLU A 845 3.65 -27.73 3.04
N ASP A 846 4.40 -26.70 2.67
CA ASP A 846 3.91 -25.32 2.52
C ASP A 846 3.30 -25.06 1.12
N THR A 847 3.34 -26.02 0.19
CA THR A 847 2.73 -25.88 -1.14
C THR A 847 1.21 -25.87 -1.03
N ALA A 848 0.60 -24.81 -1.56
CA ALA A 848 -0.84 -24.66 -1.58
C ALA A 848 -1.46 -25.35 -2.80
N LEU A 849 -2.55 -26.11 -2.60
CA LEU A 849 -3.38 -26.63 -3.68
C LEU A 849 -4.82 -26.10 -3.54
N VAL A 850 -5.29 -25.40 -4.56
CA VAL A 850 -6.56 -24.66 -4.55
C VAL A 850 -7.43 -25.11 -5.72
N PRO A 851 -8.54 -25.83 -5.48
CA PRO A 851 -9.52 -26.11 -6.52
C PRO A 851 -10.43 -24.91 -6.73
N LEU A 852 -10.66 -24.52 -7.99
CA LEU A 852 -11.60 -23.45 -8.29
C LEU A 852 -13.05 -23.86 -7.95
N LEU A 853 -13.40 -25.14 -8.13
CA LEU A 853 -14.76 -25.65 -7.92
C LEU A 853 -14.79 -26.99 -7.19
N ARG A 854 -15.96 -27.33 -6.63
CA ARG A 854 -16.22 -28.61 -5.95
C ARG A 854 -17.61 -29.12 -6.31
N ARG A 855 -17.75 -30.42 -6.60
CA ARG A 855 -18.99 -31.07 -7.10
C ARG A 855 -20.24 -30.89 -6.24
N ASN A 856 -20.10 -30.58 -4.95
CA ASN A 856 -21.21 -30.46 -3.99
C ASN A 856 -21.32 -29.07 -3.36
N ARG A 857 -20.88 -28.03 -4.07
CA ARG A 857 -20.99 -26.63 -3.62
C ARG A 857 -21.45 -25.75 -4.78
N PRO A 858 -22.16 -24.64 -4.51
CA PRO A 858 -22.45 -23.64 -5.54
C PRO A 858 -21.17 -23.18 -6.22
N GLU A 859 -21.26 -22.91 -7.52
CA GLU A 859 -20.09 -22.61 -8.35
C GLU A 859 -19.52 -21.24 -8.00
N ALA A 860 -20.36 -20.22 -7.84
CA ALA A 860 -19.91 -18.87 -7.49
C ALA A 860 -19.32 -18.82 -6.08
N GLU A 861 -19.90 -19.56 -5.12
CA GLU A 861 -19.36 -19.70 -3.76
C GLU A 861 -18.00 -20.40 -3.75
N SER A 862 -17.87 -21.49 -4.50
CA SER A 862 -16.60 -22.21 -4.61
C SER A 862 -15.51 -21.34 -5.22
N LEU A 863 -15.87 -20.60 -6.27
CA LEU A 863 -14.94 -19.74 -7.01
C LEU A 863 -14.50 -18.52 -6.18
N ALA A 864 -15.43 -17.83 -5.52
CA ALA A 864 -15.11 -16.74 -4.60
C ALA A 864 -14.24 -17.24 -3.42
N GLY A 865 -14.53 -18.44 -2.91
CA GLY A 865 -13.73 -19.10 -1.89
C GLY A 865 -12.32 -19.48 -2.37
N ALA A 866 -12.16 -19.87 -3.63
CA ALA A 866 -10.86 -20.15 -4.23
C ALA A 866 -10.06 -18.85 -4.42
N ALA A 867 -10.67 -17.79 -4.97
CA ALA A 867 -10.05 -16.47 -5.07
C ALA A 867 -9.62 -15.93 -3.71
N GLY A 868 -10.45 -16.09 -2.68
CA GLY A 868 -10.11 -15.72 -1.30
C GLY A 868 -8.91 -16.49 -0.73
N ARG A 869 -8.79 -17.79 -1.00
CA ARG A 869 -7.62 -18.60 -0.59
C ARG A 869 -6.35 -18.16 -1.30
N LEU A 870 -6.42 -17.96 -2.61
CA LEU A 870 -5.29 -17.47 -3.41
C LEU A 870 -4.80 -16.12 -2.88
N TYR A 871 -5.72 -15.17 -2.68
CA TYR A 871 -5.42 -13.88 -2.09
C TYR A 871 -4.79 -13.99 -0.70
N ALA A 872 -5.35 -14.83 0.18
CA ALA A 872 -4.85 -15.02 1.53
C ALA A 872 -3.43 -15.64 1.59
N GLN A 873 -3.05 -16.39 0.55
CA GLN A 873 -1.72 -17.00 0.40
C GLN A 873 -0.69 -16.08 -0.28
N GLY A 874 -1.12 -14.95 -0.84
CA GLY A 874 -0.25 -13.93 -1.44
C GLY A 874 -0.35 -13.83 -2.96
N VAL A 875 -1.18 -14.64 -3.62
CA VAL A 875 -1.47 -14.47 -5.06
C VAL A 875 -2.22 -13.16 -5.28
N ARG A 876 -1.84 -12.42 -6.31
CA ARG A 876 -2.54 -11.19 -6.68
C ARG A 876 -3.91 -11.53 -7.25
N VAL A 877 -4.95 -10.92 -6.69
CA VAL A 877 -6.32 -10.97 -7.21
C VAL A 877 -6.75 -9.54 -7.45
N ASP A 878 -7.17 -9.23 -8.68
CA ASP A 878 -7.75 -7.95 -9.05
C ASP A 878 -9.23 -7.91 -8.65
N TRP A 879 -9.45 -7.44 -7.43
CA TRP A 879 -10.81 -7.27 -6.91
C TRP A 879 -11.58 -6.16 -7.64
N ARG A 880 -10.93 -5.16 -8.26
CA ARG A 880 -11.66 -4.17 -9.07
C ARG A 880 -12.33 -4.86 -10.26
N ALA A 881 -11.63 -5.78 -10.91
CA ALA A 881 -12.19 -6.59 -11.98
C ALA A 881 -13.32 -7.52 -11.48
N TYR A 882 -13.21 -8.05 -10.26
CA TYR A 882 -14.29 -8.86 -9.64
C TYR A 882 -15.59 -8.05 -9.43
N PHE A 883 -15.48 -6.81 -8.94
CA PHE A 883 -16.63 -5.92 -8.70
C PHE A 883 -17.09 -5.16 -9.96
N ALA A 884 -16.42 -5.31 -11.09
CA ALA A 884 -16.75 -4.59 -12.32
C ALA A 884 -18.18 -4.90 -12.77
N GLY A 885 -18.94 -3.86 -13.14
CA GLY A 885 -20.33 -3.99 -13.57
C GLY A 885 -21.37 -4.18 -12.46
N SER A 886 -20.96 -4.32 -11.18
CA SER A 886 -21.90 -4.40 -10.04
C SER A 886 -22.61 -3.07 -9.72
N GLY A 887 -22.01 -1.95 -10.15
CA GLY A 887 -22.43 -0.60 -9.74
C GLY A 887 -22.00 -0.23 -8.32
N ALA A 888 -21.14 -1.03 -7.68
CA ALA A 888 -20.55 -0.73 -6.38
C ALA A 888 -19.73 0.56 -6.39
N ARG A 889 -19.76 1.28 -5.28
CA ARG A 889 -19.05 2.55 -5.05
C ARG A 889 -18.22 2.46 -3.78
N THR A 890 -17.16 3.23 -3.71
CA THR A 890 -16.35 3.32 -2.50
C THR A 890 -17.11 4.07 -1.41
N VAL A 891 -17.04 3.56 -0.18
CA VAL A 891 -17.62 4.13 1.04
C VAL A 891 -16.53 4.24 2.10
N GLU A 892 -16.76 5.10 3.08
CA GLU A 892 -15.86 5.23 4.23
C GLU A 892 -15.87 3.94 5.06
N LEU A 893 -14.68 3.52 5.51
CA LEU A 893 -14.46 2.32 6.32
C LEU A 893 -13.62 2.66 7.54
N PRO A 894 -13.59 1.81 8.59
CA PRO A 894 -12.78 2.09 9.76
C PRO A 894 -11.31 2.07 9.36
N THR A 895 -10.52 2.95 9.95
CA THR A 895 -9.07 2.98 9.74
C THR A 895 -8.36 1.84 10.47
N TYR A 896 -7.09 1.65 10.13
CA TYR A 896 -6.25 0.58 10.66
C TYR A 896 -6.26 0.50 12.20
N ALA A 897 -6.41 -0.72 12.71
CA ALA A 897 -6.33 -1.03 14.13
C ALA A 897 -4.87 -1.12 14.62
N PHE A 898 -4.25 0.04 14.89
CA PHE A 898 -2.92 0.13 15.51
C PHE A 898 -2.84 -0.63 16.84
N GLN A 899 -1.80 -1.44 17.00
CA GLN A 899 -1.49 -2.23 18.20
C GLN A 899 -0.55 -1.46 19.11
N ARG A 900 -1.12 -0.46 19.78
CA ARG A 900 -0.34 0.52 20.53
C ARG A 900 0.23 -0.05 21.82
N THR A 901 1.46 0.35 22.12
CA THR A 901 2.09 0.16 23.42
C THR A 901 2.69 1.47 23.90
N ARG A 902 2.90 1.59 25.22
CA ARG A 902 3.39 2.81 25.85
C ARG A 902 4.88 3.06 25.59
N PHE A 903 5.23 4.28 25.20
CA PHE A 903 6.61 4.79 25.06
C PHE A 903 6.74 6.19 25.68
N TRP A 904 7.46 6.28 26.80
CA TRP A 904 7.75 7.55 27.48
C TRP A 904 9.09 7.52 28.23
N VAL A 905 9.94 8.54 28.06
CA VAL A 905 11.17 8.71 28.85
C VAL A 905 10.83 9.23 30.26
N GLU A 906 11.25 8.51 31.30
CA GLU A 906 11.08 8.94 32.69
C GLU A 906 12.14 9.98 33.07
N GLY A 907 11.73 11.13 33.63
CA GLY A 907 12.65 12.08 34.28
C GLY A 907 13.09 13.32 33.49
N SER A 908 12.29 13.83 32.53
CA SER A 908 12.57 15.09 31.82
C SER A 908 12.30 16.37 32.66
N GLY A 909 12.54 16.31 33.98
CA GLY A 909 12.46 17.48 34.85
C GLY A 909 13.69 18.37 34.69
N SER A 910 13.47 19.68 34.50
CA SER A 910 14.50 20.71 34.45
C SER A 910 15.53 20.57 35.59
N THR A 911 16.70 20.04 35.28
CA THR A 911 18.07 20.46 35.65
C THR A 911 19.00 19.28 35.34
N GLY A 912 20.19 19.58 34.80
CA GLY A 912 21.17 18.57 34.38
C GLY A 912 21.38 17.47 35.43
N ALA A 913 20.75 16.33 35.19
CA ALA A 913 20.92 15.11 35.93
C ALA A 913 21.40 14.05 34.95
N THR A 914 22.66 13.66 35.12
CA THR A 914 23.24 12.49 34.46
C THR A 914 22.35 11.28 34.73
N VAL A 915 21.70 10.77 33.68
CA VAL A 915 21.07 9.45 33.67
C VAL A 915 22.13 8.43 34.10
N PRO A 916 21.80 7.41 34.92
CA PRO A 916 22.74 6.34 35.20
C PRO A 916 23.14 5.71 33.87
N HIS A 917 24.42 5.86 33.54
CA HIS A 917 25.05 5.20 32.42
C HIS A 917 24.89 3.70 32.63
N THR A 918 23.90 3.06 32.00
CA THR A 918 24.12 1.68 31.56
C THR A 918 25.12 1.81 30.45
N ALA A 919 26.39 1.63 30.81
CA ALA A 919 27.48 1.57 29.88
C ALA A 919 27.07 0.62 28.75
N HIS A 920 27.03 1.14 27.52
CA HIS A 920 27.31 0.32 26.36
C HIS A 920 28.74 -0.18 26.56
N ASP A 921 28.90 -1.33 27.19
CA ASP A 921 30.17 -2.05 27.16
C ASP A 921 30.42 -2.38 25.69
N VAL A 922 31.24 -1.56 25.03
CA VAL A 922 31.99 -2.01 23.87
C VAL A 922 32.87 -3.12 24.44
N PRO A 923 32.63 -4.39 24.06
CA PRO A 923 33.43 -5.48 24.59
C PRO A 923 34.89 -5.14 24.33
N THR A 924 35.70 -5.24 25.38
CA THR A 924 37.14 -4.98 25.28
C THR A 924 37.73 -5.85 24.16
N VAL A 925 38.86 -5.43 23.60
CA VAL A 925 39.54 -6.22 22.54
C VAL A 925 39.74 -7.67 23.00
N GLU A 926 40.02 -7.89 24.29
CA GLU A 926 40.18 -9.23 24.90
C GLU A 926 38.87 -10.02 25.05
N GLU A 927 37.72 -9.38 25.20
CA GLU A 927 36.39 -10.02 25.26
C GLU A 927 35.90 -10.38 23.87
N SER A 928 36.07 -9.49 22.89
CA SER A 928 35.75 -9.76 21.48
C SER A 928 36.60 -10.90 20.92
N GLN A 929 37.90 -10.93 21.26
CA GLN A 929 38.79 -12.03 20.89
C GLN A 929 38.40 -13.37 21.54
N ARG A 930 37.94 -13.36 22.80
CA ARG A 930 37.42 -14.58 23.47
C ARG A 930 36.11 -15.06 22.87
N ALA A 931 35.18 -14.16 22.55
CA ALA A 931 33.91 -14.50 21.92
C ALA A 931 34.14 -15.14 20.54
N ALA A 932 34.98 -14.51 19.71
CA ALA A 932 35.35 -15.05 18.40
C ALA A 932 36.10 -16.39 18.48
N ALA A 933 36.98 -16.58 19.46
CA ALA A 933 37.66 -17.86 19.69
C ALA A 933 36.68 -18.95 20.18
N GLY A 934 35.71 -18.60 21.02
CA GLY A 934 34.65 -19.50 21.47
C GLY A 934 33.75 -19.94 20.32
N LEU A 935 33.33 -19.01 19.46
CA LEU A 935 32.54 -19.31 18.26
C LEU A 935 33.31 -20.23 17.31
N ARG A 936 34.60 -19.96 17.04
CA ARG A 936 35.43 -20.82 16.18
C ARG A 936 35.59 -22.23 16.76
N ALA A 937 35.75 -22.36 18.08
CA ALA A 937 35.83 -23.67 18.75
C ALA A 937 34.50 -24.43 18.72
N GLU A 938 33.36 -23.74 18.73
CA GLU A 938 32.03 -24.34 18.63
C GLU A 938 31.73 -24.80 17.20
N LEU A 939 32.26 -24.11 16.19
CA LEU A 939 32.12 -24.46 14.77
C LEU A 939 33.11 -25.55 14.31
N ASP A 940 34.22 -25.75 15.03
CA ASP A 940 35.26 -26.73 14.68
C ASP A 940 34.71 -28.17 14.68
N GLY A 941 34.86 -28.86 13.54
CA GLY A 941 34.37 -30.23 13.35
C GLY A 941 32.87 -30.38 13.08
N LEU A 942 32.09 -29.30 12.97
CA LEU A 942 30.68 -29.35 12.56
C LEU A 942 30.52 -29.45 11.03
N GLY A 943 29.50 -30.18 10.57
CA GLY A 943 29.06 -30.14 9.17
C GLY A 943 28.31 -28.84 8.85
N ALA A 944 28.25 -28.46 7.57
CA ALA A 944 27.67 -27.18 7.11
C ALA A 944 26.24 -26.90 7.65
N ALA A 945 25.39 -27.92 7.76
CA ALA A 945 24.03 -27.79 8.28
C ALA A 945 23.96 -27.53 9.81
N GLU A 946 24.91 -28.07 10.56
CA GLU A 946 25.06 -27.86 12.01
C GLU A 946 25.68 -26.48 12.28
N ALA A 947 26.73 -26.12 11.54
CA ALA A 947 27.36 -24.79 11.60
C ALA A 947 26.38 -23.66 11.26
N GLY A 948 25.55 -23.86 10.22
CA GLY A 948 24.49 -22.92 9.85
C GLY A 948 23.46 -22.70 10.96
N ARG A 949 23.14 -23.72 11.77
CA ARG A 949 22.22 -23.57 12.93
C ARG A 949 22.84 -22.75 14.06
N VAL A 950 24.13 -22.95 14.35
CA VAL A 950 24.86 -22.18 15.38
C VAL A 950 24.96 -20.71 14.97
N LEU A 951 25.36 -20.43 13.72
CA LEU A 951 25.43 -19.07 13.19
C LEU A 951 24.06 -18.38 13.15
N LEU A 952 22.99 -19.11 12.80
CA LEU A 952 21.64 -18.57 12.81
C LEU A 952 21.17 -18.21 14.22
N ALA A 953 21.50 -19.02 15.23
CA ALA A 953 21.21 -18.70 16.61
C ALA A 953 21.98 -17.44 17.07
N LEU A 954 23.24 -17.29 16.67
CA LEU A 954 24.05 -16.09 16.94
C LEU A 954 23.44 -14.83 16.32
N VAL A 955 23.16 -14.87 15.01
CA VAL A 955 22.57 -13.72 14.30
C VAL A 955 21.22 -13.34 14.92
N ARG A 956 20.32 -14.31 15.15
CA ARG A 956 19.01 -14.02 15.76
C ARG A 956 19.14 -13.44 17.17
N THR A 957 20.13 -13.86 17.95
CA THR A 957 20.39 -13.33 19.30
C THR A 957 20.78 -11.84 19.23
N HIS A 958 21.70 -11.49 18.34
CA HIS A 958 22.10 -10.09 18.20
C HIS A 958 21.01 -9.23 17.58
N VAL A 959 20.22 -9.76 16.64
CA VAL A 959 19.06 -9.10 16.07
C VAL A 959 18.01 -8.81 17.14
N ALA A 960 17.66 -9.80 17.96
CA ALA A 960 16.73 -9.63 19.07
C ALA A 960 17.23 -8.55 20.05
N ALA A 961 18.53 -8.55 20.35
CA ALA A 961 19.13 -7.60 21.28
C ALA A 961 19.20 -6.17 20.73
N VAL A 962 19.35 -5.98 19.42
CA VAL A 962 19.33 -4.66 18.76
C VAL A 962 17.91 -4.10 18.72
N LEU A 963 16.92 -4.95 18.43
CA LEU A 963 15.50 -4.57 18.38
C LEU A 963 14.83 -4.53 19.77
N GLY A 964 15.55 -4.87 20.84
CA GLY A 964 15.01 -4.86 22.21
C GLY A 964 14.00 -5.98 22.51
N HIS A 965 14.02 -7.08 21.76
CA HIS A 965 13.15 -8.23 22.00
C HIS A 965 13.62 -9.07 23.20
N ALA A 966 12.68 -9.46 24.06
CA ALA A 966 12.95 -10.31 25.23
C ALA A 966 13.27 -11.79 24.88
N SER A 967 12.98 -12.22 23.65
CA SER A 967 13.22 -13.59 23.18
C SER A 967 13.70 -13.62 21.72
N VAL A 968 14.65 -14.50 21.45
CA VAL A 968 15.21 -14.78 20.11
C VAL A 968 14.17 -15.38 19.17
N GLY A 969 13.15 -16.06 19.71
CA GLY A 969 12.11 -16.74 18.95
C GLY A 969 11.25 -15.82 18.08
N VAL A 970 11.19 -14.53 18.41
CA VAL A 970 10.42 -13.50 17.69
C VAL A 970 11.11 -13.07 16.38
N VAL A 971 12.41 -13.33 16.25
CA VAL A 971 13.18 -12.95 15.06
C VAL A 971 12.92 -13.95 13.93
N GLU A 972 12.19 -13.52 12.91
CA GLU A 972 11.96 -14.25 11.66
C GLU A 972 13.27 -14.38 10.87
N THR A 973 13.51 -15.52 10.20
CA THR A 973 14.82 -15.80 9.58
C THR A 973 14.96 -15.33 8.14
N ASP A 974 13.82 -15.17 7.47
CA ASP A 974 13.70 -14.89 6.04
C ASP A 974 13.04 -13.54 5.74
N LEU A 975 12.55 -12.86 6.77
CA LEU A 975 12.03 -11.50 6.67
C LEU A 975 13.21 -10.52 6.52
N ALA A 976 13.01 -9.45 5.76
CA ALA A 976 14.06 -8.45 5.59
C ALA A 976 14.27 -7.66 6.88
N PHE A 977 15.50 -7.26 7.18
CA PHE A 977 15.82 -6.46 8.38
C PHE A 977 14.98 -5.18 8.45
N ARG A 978 14.75 -4.52 7.32
CA ARG A 978 13.88 -3.32 7.23
C ARG A 978 12.47 -3.61 7.70
N ASP A 979 11.89 -4.76 7.33
CA ASP A 979 10.55 -5.15 7.70
C ASP A 979 10.44 -5.59 9.18
N MET A 980 11.59 -5.87 9.82
CA MET A 980 11.70 -6.08 11.27
C MET A 980 11.93 -4.78 12.06
N GLY A 981 12.05 -3.63 11.38
CA GLY A 981 12.30 -2.33 12.02
C GLY A 981 13.77 -1.95 12.18
N PHE A 982 14.67 -2.49 11.34
CA PHE A 982 16.04 -1.98 11.25
C PHE A 982 16.09 -0.65 10.49
N ASP A 983 16.70 0.34 11.12
CA ASP A 983 17.12 1.60 10.53
C ASP A 983 18.66 1.62 10.31
N SER A 984 19.19 2.76 9.89
CA SER A 984 20.63 2.93 9.66
C SER A 984 21.47 2.82 10.94
N LEU A 985 20.91 3.12 12.12
CA LEU A 985 21.63 3.07 13.39
C LEU A 985 21.65 1.64 13.94
N ALA A 986 20.52 0.94 13.91
CA ALA A 986 20.38 -0.48 14.21
C ALA A 986 21.26 -1.33 13.29
N ALA A 987 21.38 -0.96 12.01
CA ALA A 987 22.30 -1.59 11.06
C ALA A 987 23.76 -1.53 11.54
N VAL A 988 24.21 -0.34 11.96
CA VAL A 988 25.57 -0.11 12.45
C VAL A 988 25.80 -0.85 13.78
N GLU A 989 24.83 -0.83 14.68
CA GLU A 989 24.93 -1.54 15.96
C GLU A 989 24.95 -3.07 15.79
N LEU A 990 24.10 -3.63 14.92
CA LEU A 990 24.12 -5.05 14.60
C LEU A 990 25.45 -5.46 13.97
N ARG A 991 25.96 -4.68 13.02
CA ARG A 991 27.28 -4.91 12.42
C ARG A 991 28.35 -4.92 13.51
N LYS A 992 28.38 -3.93 14.40
CA LYS A 992 29.37 -3.83 15.49
C LYS A 992 29.31 -5.05 16.40
N ARG A 993 28.10 -5.48 16.79
CA ARG A 993 27.90 -6.67 17.62
C ARG A 993 28.33 -7.96 16.95
N LEU A 994 27.97 -8.16 15.68
CA LEU A 994 28.38 -9.34 14.92
C LEU A 994 29.88 -9.36 14.64
N THR A 995 30.49 -8.21 14.36
CA THR A 995 31.95 -8.06 14.22
C THR A 995 32.65 -8.48 15.52
N ALA A 996 32.16 -8.01 16.67
CA ALA A 996 32.71 -8.38 17.97
C ALA A 996 32.53 -9.86 18.31
N ALA A 997 31.38 -10.45 17.97
CA ALA A 997 31.06 -11.84 18.31
C ALA A 997 31.71 -12.87 17.37
N SER A 998 31.87 -12.54 16.09
CA SER A 998 32.47 -13.43 15.08
C SER A 998 33.97 -13.21 14.88
N GLY A 999 34.48 -12.00 15.17
CA GLY A 999 35.84 -11.60 14.85
C GLY A 999 36.10 -11.38 13.35
N CYS A 1000 35.08 -11.46 12.50
CA CYS A 1000 35.17 -11.18 11.07
C CYS A 1000 35.04 -9.68 10.79
N ASP A 1001 35.77 -9.16 9.81
CA ASP A 1001 35.56 -7.80 9.31
C ASP A 1001 34.33 -7.74 8.40
N LEU A 1002 33.24 -7.14 8.90
CA LEU A 1002 31.96 -7.05 8.21
C LEU A 1002 31.79 -5.69 7.50
N PRO A 1003 31.28 -5.64 6.26
CA PRO A 1003 31.10 -4.40 5.51
C PRO A 1003 30.06 -3.48 6.17
N ALA A 1004 30.20 -2.17 5.97
CA ALA A 1004 29.22 -1.18 6.45
C ALA A 1004 27.83 -1.38 5.83
N THR A 1005 27.76 -2.00 4.66
CA THR A 1005 26.55 -2.32 3.90
C THR A 1005 25.97 -3.70 4.22
N LEU A 1006 26.46 -4.41 5.26
CA LEU A 1006 26.10 -5.80 5.57
C LEU A 1006 24.62 -6.13 5.42
N ILE A 1007 23.73 -5.38 6.05
CA ILE A 1007 22.29 -5.68 6.01
C ILE A 1007 21.58 -5.21 4.73
N PHE A 1008 22.25 -4.42 3.88
CA PHE A 1008 21.72 -4.02 2.58
C PHE A 1008 22.09 -5.06 1.52
N ASP A 1009 23.33 -5.54 1.57
CA ASP A 1009 23.82 -6.58 0.66
C ASP A 1009 23.26 -7.97 1.04
N TYR A 1010 23.02 -8.20 2.34
CA TYR A 1010 22.48 -9.43 2.89
C TYR A 1010 21.23 -9.12 3.72
N PRO A 1011 20.06 -8.95 3.07
CA PRO A 1011 18.91 -8.29 3.68
C PRO A 1011 18.15 -9.11 4.73
N THR A 1012 18.51 -10.37 4.96
CA THR A 1012 17.83 -11.26 5.93
C THR A 1012 18.83 -11.90 6.89
N PRO A 1013 18.40 -12.34 8.09
CA PRO A 1013 19.24 -13.11 9.00
C PRO A 1013 19.87 -14.33 8.34
N ARG A 1014 19.12 -15.06 7.49
CA ARG A 1014 19.66 -16.21 6.75
C ARG A 1014 20.75 -15.81 5.74
N ALA A 1015 20.60 -14.69 5.05
CA ALA A 1015 21.62 -14.18 4.13
C ALA A 1015 22.91 -13.78 4.87
N VAL A 1016 22.77 -13.14 6.05
CA VAL A 1016 23.93 -12.81 6.90
C VAL A 1016 24.62 -14.08 7.43
N VAL A 1017 23.87 -15.14 7.76
CA VAL A 1017 24.46 -16.43 8.14
C VAL A 1017 25.29 -17.04 7.01
N ALA A 1018 24.77 -17.02 5.78
CA ALA A 1018 25.52 -17.50 4.62
C ALA A 1018 26.83 -16.72 4.41
N PHE A 1019 26.77 -15.39 4.52
CA PHE A 1019 27.94 -14.53 4.43
C PHE A 1019 28.96 -14.77 5.56
N LEU A 1020 28.50 -14.93 6.80
CA LEU A 1020 29.36 -15.22 7.95
C LEU A 1020 30.05 -16.59 7.82
N ALA A 1021 29.34 -17.60 7.31
CA ALA A 1021 29.90 -18.92 7.08
C ALA A 1021 31.04 -18.86 6.05
N GLU A 1022 30.83 -18.17 4.92
CA GLU A 1022 31.86 -17.99 3.88
C GLU A 1022 33.09 -17.24 4.43
N ARG A 1023 32.89 -16.20 5.24
CA ARG A 1023 34.00 -15.43 5.83
C ARG A 1023 34.81 -16.23 6.84
N LEU A 1024 34.15 -16.99 7.72
CA LEU A 1024 34.83 -17.82 8.71
C LEU A 1024 35.61 -18.97 8.06
N ASP A 1025 35.12 -19.53 6.94
CA ASP A 1025 35.87 -20.51 6.15
C ASP A 1025 37.09 -19.88 5.46
N SER A 1026 36.95 -18.67 4.91
CA SER A 1026 38.04 -17.94 4.25
C SER A 1026 39.17 -17.52 5.21
N GLU A 1027 38.84 -17.16 6.45
CA GLU A 1027 39.83 -16.81 7.49
C GLU A 1027 40.50 -18.05 8.11
N SER A 1028 39.82 -19.20 8.12
CA SER A 1028 40.38 -20.48 8.57
C SER A 1028 41.44 -21.04 7.60
N GLY A 1029 41.43 -20.55 6.35
CA GLY A 1029 42.41 -20.86 5.31
C GLY A 1029 43.65 -19.95 5.29
N ALA A 1030 43.89 -19.12 6.33
CA ALA A 1030 45.00 -18.15 6.36
C ALA A 1030 46.40 -18.80 6.51
N GLY A 1031 46.84 -19.47 5.45
CA GLY A 1031 48.21 -19.81 5.13
C GLY A 1031 48.53 -19.35 3.70
N GLY A 1032 48.80 -18.05 3.52
CA GLY A 1032 49.49 -17.47 2.36
C GLY A 1032 48.85 -17.72 0.98
N GLY A 1033 47.73 -17.05 0.69
CA GLY A 1033 47.22 -16.95 -0.68
C GLY A 1033 48.00 -15.90 -1.49
N ASP A 1034 48.44 -16.28 -2.70
CA ASP A 1034 49.10 -15.40 -3.66
C ASP A 1034 48.18 -14.20 -4.01
N PRO A 1035 48.58 -12.94 -3.72
CA PRO A 1035 47.80 -11.75 -4.06
C PRO A 1035 47.43 -11.68 -5.54
N ALA A 1036 48.24 -12.27 -6.42
CA ALA A 1036 47.94 -12.34 -7.84
C ALA A 1036 46.71 -13.22 -8.12
N ALA A 1037 46.54 -14.33 -7.40
CA ALA A 1037 45.38 -15.21 -7.55
C ALA A 1037 44.07 -14.54 -7.07
N ALA A 1038 44.14 -13.72 -6.01
CA ALA A 1038 42.98 -12.95 -5.54
C ALA A 1038 42.56 -11.86 -6.52
N VAL A 1039 43.52 -11.17 -7.14
CA VAL A 1039 43.23 -10.17 -8.19
C VAL A 1039 42.67 -10.83 -9.45
N LEU A 1040 43.21 -11.99 -9.86
CA LEU A 1040 42.70 -12.76 -10.99
C LEU A 1040 41.27 -13.25 -10.75
N ALA A 1041 40.96 -13.77 -9.56
CA ALA A 1041 39.60 -14.20 -9.23
C ALA A 1041 38.58 -13.04 -9.20
N GLU A 1042 39.02 -11.81 -8.87
CA GLU A 1042 38.16 -10.63 -8.96
C GLU A 1042 37.96 -10.19 -10.41
N LEU A 1043 38.99 -10.30 -11.25
CA LEU A 1043 38.89 -10.04 -12.69
C LEU A 1043 37.96 -11.05 -13.39
N ASP A 1044 38.03 -12.33 -13.03
CA ASP A 1044 37.12 -13.38 -13.51
C ASP A 1044 35.66 -13.04 -13.14
N ARG A 1045 35.41 -12.55 -11.91
CA ARG A 1045 34.07 -12.09 -11.49
C ARG A 1045 33.60 -10.87 -12.28
N ILE A 1046 34.48 -9.92 -12.59
CA ILE A 1046 34.15 -8.75 -13.41
C ILE A 1046 33.85 -9.17 -14.85
N GLU A 1047 34.59 -10.14 -15.40
CA GLU A 1047 34.37 -10.70 -16.73
C GLU A 1047 32.99 -11.39 -16.84
N ASP A 1048 32.61 -12.20 -15.84
CA ASP A 1048 31.28 -12.81 -15.78
C ASP A 1048 30.14 -11.78 -15.72
N VAL A 1049 30.33 -10.71 -14.94
CA VAL A 1049 29.35 -9.61 -14.82
C VAL A 1049 29.22 -8.82 -16.12
N LEU A 1050 30.33 -8.57 -16.83
CA LEU A 1050 30.30 -7.89 -18.13
C LEU A 1050 29.75 -8.78 -19.25
N GLY A 1051 29.99 -10.10 -19.19
CA GLY A 1051 29.42 -11.09 -20.12
C GLY A 1051 27.90 -11.22 -19.99
N GLY A 1052 27.33 -10.89 -18.82
CA GLY A 1052 25.89 -10.87 -18.56
C GLY A 1052 25.17 -9.58 -18.97
N PHE A 1053 25.88 -8.56 -19.47
CA PHE A 1053 25.28 -7.29 -19.86
C PHE A 1053 24.50 -7.45 -21.19
N PRO A 1054 23.18 -7.19 -21.22
CA PRO A 1054 22.39 -7.42 -22.42
C PRO A 1054 22.66 -6.34 -23.48
N VAL A 1055 23.25 -6.72 -24.62
CA VAL A 1055 23.53 -5.80 -25.75
C VAL A 1055 22.38 -5.77 -26.78
N THR A 1056 21.24 -6.43 -26.52
CA THR A 1056 20.11 -6.42 -27.45
C THR A 1056 18.78 -6.17 -26.75
N GLY A 1057 18.21 -4.99 -26.97
CA GLY A 1057 16.91 -4.53 -26.49
C GLY A 1057 16.69 -3.06 -26.88
N ALA A 1058 15.45 -2.56 -26.81
CA ALA A 1058 14.96 -1.31 -27.43
C ALA A 1058 15.62 0.02 -26.99
N ASP A 1059 16.66 0.00 -26.14
CA ASP A 1059 17.42 1.17 -25.67
C ASP A 1059 18.91 1.09 -26.05
N ALA A 1060 19.22 0.80 -27.32
CA ALA A 1060 20.60 0.62 -27.80
C ALA A 1060 21.50 1.85 -27.56
N GLU A 1061 20.94 3.06 -27.56
CA GLU A 1061 21.67 4.32 -27.40
C GLU A 1061 22.12 4.55 -25.93
N THR A 1062 21.26 4.24 -24.96
CA THR A 1062 21.55 4.38 -23.52
C THR A 1062 22.49 3.29 -23.01
N VAL A 1063 22.44 2.10 -23.62
CA VAL A 1063 23.35 0.97 -23.32
C VAL A 1063 24.75 1.23 -23.91
N GLY A 1064 24.84 1.83 -25.10
CA GLY A 1064 26.11 2.22 -25.72
C GLY A 1064 26.92 3.21 -24.87
N ALA A 1065 26.29 4.31 -24.44
CA ALA A 1065 26.96 5.32 -23.61
C ALA A 1065 27.47 4.77 -22.25
N ARG A 1066 26.76 3.79 -21.68
CA ARG A 1066 27.19 3.12 -20.44
C ARG A 1066 28.31 2.13 -20.69
N ALA A 1067 28.28 1.40 -21.80
CA ALA A 1067 29.37 0.52 -22.20
C ALA A 1067 30.66 1.30 -22.46
N ASP A 1068 30.58 2.47 -23.13
CA ASP A 1068 31.71 3.35 -23.36
C ASP A 1068 32.30 3.90 -22.05
N ALA A 1069 31.44 4.29 -21.11
CA ALA A 1069 31.87 4.76 -19.78
C ALA A 1069 32.56 3.65 -18.95
N ILE A 1070 32.09 2.41 -19.06
CA ILE A 1070 32.71 1.24 -18.42
C ILE A 1070 34.07 0.95 -19.06
N THR A 1071 34.15 0.93 -20.39
CA THR A 1071 35.39 0.73 -21.15
C THR A 1071 36.44 1.78 -20.78
N ALA A 1072 36.08 3.07 -20.77
CA ALA A 1072 36.99 4.15 -20.38
C ALA A 1072 37.51 4.02 -18.94
N ARG A 1073 36.68 3.48 -18.02
CA ARG A 1073 37.07 3.23 -16.63
C ARG A 1073 38.07 2.08 -16.51
N LEU A 1074 37.85 1.00 -17.25
CA LEU A 1074 38.73 -0.17 -17.29
C LEU A 1074 40.09 0.20 -17.90
N GLU A 1075 40.11 0.96 -18.98
CA GLU A 1075 41.34 1.48 -19.59
C GLU A 1075 42.12 2.38 -18.62
N ALA A 1076 41.43 3.24 -17.87
CA ALA A 1076 42.07 4.09 -16.86
C ALA A 1076 42.69 3.28 -15.71
N ILE A 1077 42.07 2.16 -15.30
CA ILE A 1077 42.61 1.24 -14.30
C ILE A 1077 43.86 0.54 -14.85
N VAL A 1078 43.82 0.03 -16.08
CA VAL A 1078 44.98 -0.59 -16.75
C VAL A 1078 46.13 0.40 -16.90
N ARG A 1079 45.84 1.66 -17.26
CA ARG A 1079 46.86 2.71 -17.39
C ARG A 1079 47.52 3.01 -16.04
N ARG A 1080 46.74 3.21 -14.98
CA ARG A 1080 47.27 3.43 -13.62
C ARG A 1080 48.08 2.23 -13.13
N TRP A 1081 47.69 1.02 -13.46
CA TRP A 1081 48.44 -0.18 -13.10
C TRP A 1081 49.79 -0.24 -13.84
N ARG A 1082 49.84 0.06 -15.14
CA ARG A 1082 51.10 0.16 -15.91
C ARG A 1082 52.02 1.27 -15.39
N ASP A 1083 51.45 2.43 -15.08
CA ASP A 1083 52.18 3.56 -14.49
C ASP A 1083 52.78 3.18 -13.12
N ALA A 1084 52.06 2.37 -12.32
CA ALA A 1084 52.52 1.88 -11.02
C ALA A 1084 53.59 0.77 -11.12
N GLN A 1085 53.64 0.01 -12.23
CA GLN A 1085 54.64 -1.03 -12.48
C GLN A 1085 55.94 -0.47 -13.10
N GLY A 1086 56.01 0.83 -13.40
CA GLY A 1086 57.22 1.50 -13.88
C GLY A 1086 57.61 1.15 -15.32
N ASP A 1087 56.67 0.65 -16.12
CA ASP A 1087 56.90 0.34 -17.54
C ASP A 1087 56.67 1.61 -18.37
N PRO A 1088 57.70 2.25 -18.94
CA PRO A 1088 57.50 3.45 -19.73
C PRO A 1088 56.72 3.08 -20.99
N ALA A 1089 55.63 3.80 -21.26
CA ALA A 1089 54.87 3.66 -22.50
C ALA A 1089 55.83 3.66 -23.72
N PRO A 1090 55.59 2.84 -24.75
CA PRO A 1090 56.31 2.99 -26.00
C PRO A 1090 56.04 4.41 -26.50
N VAL A 1091 57.11 5.17 -26.73
CA VAL A 1091 57.07 6.48 -27.38
C VAL A 1091 56.48 6.26 -28.77
N GLY A 1092 55.17 6.46 -28.92
CA GLY A 1092 54.55 6.72 -30.19
C GLY A 1092 54.88 8.16 -30.56
N GLU A 1093 55.50 8.34 -31.72
CA GLU A 1093 55.74 9.65 -32.33
C GLU A 1093 54.45 10.48 -32.32
N GLY A 1094 54.46 11.61 -31.62
CA GLY A 1094 53.40 12.61 -31.78
C GLY A 1094 53.46 13.18 -33.21
N PRO A 1095 52.33 13.63 -33.78
CA PRO A 1095 52.32 14.13 -35.15
C PRO A 1095 53.19 15.38 -35.28
N ASP A 1096 53.97 15.42 -36.36
CA ASP A 1096 54.79 16.56 -36.75
C ASP A 1096 53.89 17.72 -37.18
N PHE A 1097 53.79 18.75 -36.34
CA PHE A 1097 52.97 19.94 -36.53
C PHE A 1097 53.37 20.78 -37.75
N GLU A 1098 54.46 20.46 -38.46
CA GLU A 1098 54.81 21.13 -39.72
C GLU A 1098 54.14 20.53 -40.97
N THR A 1099 53.42 19.39 -40.86
CA THR A 1099 52.79 18.72 -42.03
C THR A 1099 51.30 18.36 -41.88
N VAL A 1100 50.66 18.74 -40.77
CA VAL A 1100 49.24 18.43 -40.52
C VAL A 1100 48.35 19.26 -41.44
N THR A 1101 47.40 18.61 -42.10
CA THR A 1101 46.42 19.30 -42.96
C THR A 1101 45.32 19.94 -42.09
N ASP A 1102 44.70 21.02 -42.57
CA ASP A 1102 43.70 21.77 -41.78
C ASP A 1102 42.57 20.84 -41.28
N GLU A 1103 42.19 19.82 -42.06
CA GLU A 1103 41.15 18.84 -41.70
C GLU A 1103 41.56 17.97 -40.48
N GLU A 1104 42.81 17.52 -40.42
CA GLU A 1104 43.34 16.73 -39.31
C GLU A 1104 43.53 17.58 -38.03
N LEU A 1105 43.72 18.90 -38.17
CA LEU A 1105 43.81 19.81 -37.04
C LEU A 1105 42.42 20.07 -36.40
N PHE A 1106 41.36 20.09 -37.21
CA PHE A 1106 39.99 20.26 -36.72
C PHE A 1106 39.47 19.00 -35.99
N ASP A 1107 39.81 17.79 -36.45
CA ASP A 1107 39.42 16.55 -35.75
C ASP A 1107 40.04 16.43 -34.35
N VAL A 1108 41.28 16.90 -34.17
CA VAL A 1108 41.94 16.90 -32.86
C VAL A 1108 41.30 17.94 -31.91
N LEU A 1109 40.93 19.11 -32.43
CA LEU A 1109 40.27 20.16 -31.64
C LEU A 1109 38.84 19.79 -31.22
N ASP A 1110 38.08 19.10 -32.08
CA ASP A 1110 36.74 18.61 -31.75
C ASP A 1110 36.79 17.51 -30.69
N SER A 1111 37.81 16.65 -30.72
CA SER A 1111 37.96 15.55 -29.76
C SER A 1111 38.38 15.98 -28.35
N GLU A 1112 39.17 17.05 -28.20
CA GLU A 1112 39.65 17.51 -26.88
C GLU A 1112 38.80 18.61 -26.24
N PHE A 1113 38.12 19.46 -27.04
CA PHE A 1113 37.37 20.60 -26.51
C PHE A 1113 35.86 20.52 -26.71
N GLY A 1114 35.35 19.52 -27.44
CA GLY A 1114 33.91 19.23 -27.53
C GLY A 1114 33.07 20.42 -27.98
N ILE A 1115 33.51 21.15 -29.00
CA ILE A 1115 32.75 22.24 -29.61
C ILE A 1115 32.27 21.82 -30.99
N SER A 1116 31.18 21.06 -31.04
CA SER A 1116 30.23 21.10 -32.15
C SER A 1116 28.81 21.19 -31.62
#